data_AF-A0A7V2UD44-F1
#
_entry.id   AF-A0A7V2UD44-F1
#
_cell.length_a   1.000
_cell.length_b   1.000
_cell.length_c   1.000
_cell.angle_alpha   90.00
_cell.angle_beta   90.00
_cell.angle_gamma   90.00
#
_symmetry.space_group_name_H-M   'P 1'
#
loop_
_entity.id
_entity.type
_entity.pdbx_description
1 polymer ?
#
loop_
_entity_poly.entity_id
_entity_poly.type
_entity_poly.pdbx_seq_one_letter_code
_entity_poly.pdbx_strand_id
1 'polypeptide(L)'
;MRGPTAQAGLALALLVATGAVAHAPYALPCPRTRPGGVKIDGDIDAWAEDRFVTVTHNQASFGQPRSDGDIGFRFATMWDRWFLYVAVVVKDDSLVAAPTLARLYEGDCVEVCLDVNNDSEGGYDASDFQFVISPTGPERKPRVNLYRNPFLRIEDRPFVHIASNVTTDGYVIEAAFSWRQLDVEPRLGQIVGFGIGVRDYDADGSKKGLTWAPAADPAANPLRWGDLVLVNQPNADVSLLVEPIREKNERWQRLLSGTAREADNEVAISIRPTPVGRLSLGLGWNVQFRDGRFPNWSDAAWAAFLDLLAWTRPAWLRYGVNLGQWEAKNDDADPTHPNWEGFAFRSKAMQHHFRVLDLCQRRGIDVLWANWCIGDRATGVHWLAESAHSPAAGDPDGDPYNDAPYDPAELAESLAACLHHLKAVRNYSCVKQVSLWNEPDQGWAYSSPSADYPKTFWPYYDALARSLKALGLRDAIKIVGPETSTASYETLPDLAGRPVRSKEVDILAHHDYLGYADYHRVDRGTPTARATKAYAELRSLGLPIAVTEFGNMGNGSEEVTGEEAVWAGSLSCCRVVIEGLNAGVAGFLRWEFKPYGVSWQNFGALTSLSQRYLYEPYRPVFFPHALLCHAATRGADVLQTIVRGGLDENAVPRVTCVALHHRDAGTTLILLNDGFQAKKITLRFDPKLPGGMPLRLGHLAYDATLPETFYKYPDLTVANGQATLTIPPRSIHALSTRPDFTQVPPLPILPPRDEPEYAARKAAGRDEEATTMHFNADYDWRVWQSTAGHTAFTTATDQADPANRVLRIAYDFIGVRLNQRPEHVVAHTDLIVRGRPLRVAYRLLGDAQGHRLTFVFLDSKGEVFQHQDHVAIDWTGWRRVEKAIDTFPEGWGNWNGDGKPDYPLRGFGFVLTAPSTDFKGKGIIQIDDVEVVSAPPATRAQP
;
A
#
# COMPACT_ATOMS: atom_id res chain seq x y z
N MET A 1 -8.40 -8.24 -82.86
CA MET A 1 -8.40 -9.71 -82.64
C MET A 1 -8.80 -9.94 -81.19
N ARG A 2 -10.05 -10.37 -81.02
CA ARG A 2 -10.69 -10.70 -79.74
C ARG A 2 -10.95 -12.20 -79.74
N GLY A 3 -10.83 -12.80 -78.56
CA GLY A 3 -11.59 -13.99 -78.15
C GLY A 3 -10.73 -15.16 -77.69
N PRO A 4 -11.26 -16.07 -76.86
CA PRO A 4 -12.30 -15.88 -75.84
C PRO A 4 -11.90 -16.51 -74.48
N THR A 5 -12.37 -15.95 -73.36
CA THR A 5 -12.37 -16.67 -72.08
C THR A 5 -13.82 -16.93 -71.66
N ALA A 6 -14.18 -18.21 -71.70
CA ALA A 6 -15.47 -18.75 -71.28
C ALA A 6 -15.44 -19.09 -69.78
N GLN A 7 -16.63 -19.00 -69.18
CA GLN A 7 -16.94 -19.34 -67.79
C GLN A 7 -16.64 -20.80 -67.44
N ALA A 8 -16.08 -21.03 -66.25
CA ALA A 8 -16.26 -22.25 -65.47
C ALA A 8 -16.30 -21.87 -63.99
N GLY A 9 -17.31 -22.37 -63.28
CA GLY A 9 -17.63 -22.00 -61.90
C GLY A 9 -16.51 -22.29 -60.92
N LEU A 10 -16.27 -21.34 -60.01
CA LEU A 10 -15.44 -21.58 -58.85
C LEU A 10 -16.32 -22.19 -57.76
N ALA A 11 -16.18 -23.51 -57.63
CA ALA A 11 -16.73 -24.28 -56.53
C ALA A 11 -16.20 -23.75 -55.19
N LEU A 12 -17.12 -23.71 -54.24
CA LEU A 12 -16.91 -23.50 -52.82
C LEU A 12 -15.89 -24.51 -52.29
N ALA A 13 -14.61 -24.15 -52.26
CA ALA A 13 -13.64 -24.82 -51.42
C ALA A 13 -13.69 -24.10 -50.06
N LEU A 14 -14.46 -24.67 -49.13
CA LEU A 14 -14.22 -24.50 -47.71
C LEU A 14 -12.72 -24.82 -47.51
N LEU A 15 -11.87 -23.81 -47.38
CA LEU A 15 -10.70 -23.98 -46.53
C LEU A 15 -11.31 -24.15 -45.14
N VAL A 16 -11.49 -25.39 -44.75
CA VAL A 16 -11.42 -25.77 -43.35
C VAL A 16 -10.05 -25.26 -42.94
N ALA A 17 -10.00 -24.03 -42.43
CA ALA A 17 -8.97 -23.67 -41.49
C ALA A 17 -9.05 -24.80 -40.47
N THR A 18 -8.05 -25.68 -40.50
CA THR A 18 -7.83 -26.63 -39.43
C THR A 18 -7.86 -25.78 -38.19
N GLY A 19 -9.00 -25.85 -37.49
CA GLY A 19 -9.17 -25.12 -36.25
C GLY A 19 -7.93 -25.47 -35.46
N ALA A 20 -7.16 -24.46 -35.07
CA ALA A 20 -6.17 -24.64 -34.04
C ALA A 20 -6.96 -25.32 -32.92
N VAL A 21 -6.70 -26.62 -32.73
CA VAL A 21 -7.26 -27.38 -31.63
C VAL A 21 -6.84 -26.55 -30.43
N ALA A 22 -7.81 -25.94 -29.76
CA ALA A 22 -7.55 -25.19 -28.55
C ALA A 22 -6.85 -26.19 -27.61
N HIS A 23 -5.53 -26.07 -27.48
CA HIS A 23 -4.77 -26.93 -26.61
C HIS A 23 -5.27 -26.64 -25.20
N ALA A 24 -5.63 -27.69 -24.47
CA ALA A 24 -6.12 -27.64 -23.11
C ALA A 24 -5.19 -26.75 -22.25
N PRO A 25 -5.72 -26.05 -21.25
CA PRO A 25 -5.04 -24.91 -20.66
C PRO A 25 -3.81 -25.42 -19.87
N TYR A 26 -2.61 -24.84 -20.06
CA TYR A 26 -1.29 -25.35 -19.62
C TYR A 26 -1.09 -25.39 -18.09
N ALA A 27 -1.90 -26.16 -17.39
CA ALA A 27 -1.67 -26.53 -15.99
C ALA A 27 -1.40 -28.02 -15.93
N LEU A 28 -0.39 -28.40 -15.17
CA LEU A 28 0.00 -29.78 -15.00
C LEU A 28 -0.06 -30.13 -13.50
N PRO A 29 -0.82 -31.16 -13.09
CA PRO A 29 -0.68 -31.70 -11.75
C PRO A 29 0.76 -32.20 -11.55
N CYS A 30 1.41 -31.69 -10.52
CA CYS A 30 2.72 -32.15 -10.05
C CYS A 30 2.48 -33.10 -8.86
N PRO A 31 2.49 -34.43 -9.06
CA PRO A 31 2.18 -35.37 -7.99
C PRO A 31 3.32 -35.54 -7.00
N ARG A 32 2.95 -35.86 -5.75
CA ARG A 32 3.91 -36.19 -4.71
C ARG A 32 4.65 -37.49 -5.04
N THR A 33 5.96 -37.52 -4.92
CA THR A 33 6.75 -38.75 -5.10
C THR A 33 6.64 -39.68 -3.89
N ARG A 34 7.12 -40.92 -4.04
CA ARG A 34 7.17 -41.92 -2.98
C ARG A 34 8.13 -41.47 -1.87
N PRO A 35 7.92 -41.92 -0.62
CA PRO A 35 8.88 -41.66 0.47
C PRO A 35 10.30 -42.08 0.06
N GLY A 36 11.24 -41.15 0.13
CA GLY A 36 12.64 -41.36 -0.30
C GLY A 36 13.01 -40.65 -1.61
N GLY A 37 12.04 -40.06 -2.32
CA GLY A 37 12.29 -39.25 -3.52
C GLY A 37 12.47 -40.09 -4.79
N VAL A 38 12.84 -39.41 -5.88
CA VAL A 38 13.31 -40.05 -7.12
C VAL A 38 14.82 -39.92 -7.18
N LYS A 39 15.51 -40.97 -7.64
CA LYS A 39 16.95 -40.94 -7.85
C LYS A 39 17.26 -40.14 -9.11
N ILE A 40 18.25 -39.24 -9.04
CA ILE A 40 18.71 -38.43 -10.17
C ILE A 40 20.00 -39.07 -10.69
N ASP A 41 19.89 -39.93 -11.70
CA ASP A 41 21.00 -40.68 -12.30
C ASP A 41 21.02 -40.70 -13.84
N GLY A 42 20.07 -40.01 -14.49
CA GLY A 42 19.97 -39.89 -15.94
C GLY A 42 19.23 -41.06 -16.59
N ASP A 43 18.59 -41.91 -15.79
CA ASP A 43 17.76 -43.03 -16.23
C ASP A 43 16.27 -42.70 -16.05
N ILE A 44 15.50 -42.86 -17.13
CA ILE A 44 14.08 -42.52 -17.13
C ILE A 44 13.18 -43.63 -16.57
N ASP A 45 13.72 -44.84 -16.34
CA ASP A 45 12.96 -46.02 -15.91
C ASP A 45 12.22 -45.82 -14.57
N ALA A 46 12.70 -44.90 -13.73
CA ALA A 46 12.06 -44.55 -12.46
C ALA A 46 10.77 -43.71 -12.63
N TRP A 47 10.52 -43.18 -13.82
CA TRP A 47 9.38 -42.33 -14.14
C TRP A 47 8.31 -43.13 -14.90
N ALA A 48 7.07 -43.07 -14.42
CA ALA A 48 5.97 -43.75 -15.08
C ALA A 48 5.63 -43.04 -16.42
N GLU A 49 5.51 -43.83 -17.49
CA GLU A 49 5.34 -43.31 -18.86
C GLU A 49 4.07 -42.44 -19.03
N ASP A 50 3.02 -42.73 -18.26
CA ASP A 50 1.76 -41.99 -18.26
C ASP A 50 1.85 -40.59 -17.63
N ARG A 51 3.01 -40.23 -17.05
CA ARG A 51 3.26 -38.90 -16.47
C ARG A 51 3.92 -37.92 -17.43
N PHE A 52 4.33 -38.39 -18.60
CA PHE A 52 5.05 -37.55 -19.54
C PHE A 52 4.10 -36.69 -20.37
N VAL A 53 4.39 -35.40 -20.40
CA VAL A 53 3.83 -34.43 -21.34
C VAL A 53 4.74 -34.37 -22.56
N THR A 54 4.21 -34.66 -23.73
CA THR A 54 4.95 -34.59 -25.00
C THR A 54 4.82 -33.21 -25.63
N VAL A 55 5.96 -32.67 -26.07
CA VAL A 55 6.12 -31.42 -26.82
C VAL A 55 6.74 -31.77 -28.16
N THR A 56 6.00 -31.50 -29.23
CA THR A 56 6.33 -31.84 -30.61
C THR A 56 6.94 -30.63 -31.34
N HIS A 57 7.49 -30.87 -32.52
CA HIS A 57 8.02 -29.84 -33.43
C HIS A 57 7.03 -28.71 -33.75
N ASN A 58 5.71 -28.95 -33.58
CA ASN A 58 4.66 -27.94 -33.76
C ASN A 58 4.63 -26.87 -32.66
N GLN A 59 5.35 -27.07 -31.55
CA GLN A 59 5.42 -26.15 -30.41
C GLN A 59 6.74 -25.36 -30.41
N ALA A 60 7.19 -24.96 -31.60
CA ALA A 60 8.42 -24.22 -31.80
C ALA A 60 8.35 -22.80 -31.21
N SER A 61 9.33 -22.44 -30.39
CA SER A 61 9.52 -21.11 -29.83
C SER A 61 10.36 -20.20 -30.74
N PHE A 62 11.37 -20.77 -31.41
CA PHE A 62 12.14 -20.13 -32.48
C PHE A 62 12.74 -21.17 -33.43
N GLY A 63 13.26 -20.72 -34.57
CA GLY A 63 13.78 -21.61 -35.62
C GLY A 63 12.68 -22.27 -36.45
N GLN A 64 13.05 -23.27 -37.24
CA GLN A 64 12.13 -24.02 -38.11
C GLN A 64 12.41 -25.53 -37.99
N PRO A 65 11.87 -26.21 -36.98
CA PRO A 65 11.93 -27.67 -36.85
C PRO A 65 11.38 -28.41 -38.08
N ARG A 66 12.12 -29.41 -38.58
CA ARG A 66 11.76 -30.23 -39.74
C ARG A 66 10.79 -31.35 -39.37
N SER A 67 10.92 -31.94 -38.18
CA SER A 67 10.11 -33.05 -37.67
C SER A 67 10.34 -33.27 -36.17
N ASP A 68 9.57 -34.16 -35.52
CA ASP A 68 9.85 -34.59 -34.14
C ASP A 68 11.19 -35.32 -33.97
N GLY A 69 11.78 -35.80 -35.07
CA GLY A 69 13.13 -36.38 -35.07
C GLY A 69 14.24 -35.34 -35.27
N ASP A 70 13.88 -34.10 -35.61
CA ASP A 70 14.79 -32.96 -35.71
C ASP A 70 14.91 -32.29 -34.33
N ILE A 71 13.77 -31.94 -33.72
CA ILE A 71 13.70 -31.61 -32.30
C ILE A 71 12.32 -32.04 -31.76
N GLY A 72 12.32 -32.66 -30.60
CA GLY A 72 11.13 -33.03 -29.84
C GLY A 72 11.51 -33.27 -28.39
N PHE A 73 10.58 -33.09 -27.44
CA PHE A 73 10.85 -33.54 -26.08
C PHE A 73 9.60 -33.98 -25.35
N ARG A 74 9.78 -34.77 -24.30
CA ARG A 74 8.73 -35.04 -23.33
C ARG A 74 9.27 -34.83 -21.93
N PHE A 75 8.43 -34.38 -21.01
CA PHE A 75 8.85 -34.11 -19.64
C PHE A 75 7.83 -34.58 -18.62
N ALA A 76 8.28 -34.84 -17.40
CA ALA A 76 7.44 -35.19 -16.26
C ALA A 76 7.89 -34.44 -15.00
N THR A 77 6.98 -34.18 -14.08
CA THR A 77 7.26 -33.48 -12.82
C THR A 77 6.74 -34.26 -11.61
N MET A 78 7.41 -34.10 -10.47
CA MET A 78 7.00 -34.63 -9.17
C MET A 78 7.50 -33.71 -8.05
N TRP A 79 6.97 -33.84 -6.84
CA TRP A 79 7.51 -33.09 -5.68
C TRP A 79 7.53 -33.93 -4.41
N ASP A 80 8.38 -33.56 -3.46
CA ASP A 80 8.22 -33.92 -2.05
C ASP A 80 8.50 -32.72 -1.14
N ARG A 81 8.64 -32.96 0.17
CA ARG A 81 8.91 -31.88 1.13
C ARG A 81 10.27 -31.19 0.95
N TRP A 82 11.16 -31.73 0.12
CA TRP A 82 12.53 -31.26 -0.07
C TRP A 82 12.78 -30.74 -1.48
N PHE A 83 12.24 -31.39 -2.51
CA PHE A 83 12.55 -31.08 -3.89
C PHE A 83 11.33 -31.01 -4.82
N LEU A 84 11.44 -30.16 -5.85
CA LEU A 84 10.74 -30.30 -7.13
C LEU A 84 11.60 -31.15 -8.06
N TYR A 85 11.04 -32.20 -8.64
CA TYR A 85 11.71 -33.10 -9.56
C TYR A 85 11.20 -32.85 -10.98
N VAL A 86 12.11 -32.81 -11.95
CA VAL A 86 11.80 -32.68 -13.39
C VAL A 86 12.62 -33.71 -14.15
N ALA A 87 11.99 -34.47 -15.03
CA ALA A 87 12.67 -35.32 -16.00
C ALA A 87 12.30 -34.92 -17.42
N VAL A 88 13.26 -35.00 -18.33
CA VAL A 88 13.13 -34.58 -19.73
C VAL A 88 13.81 -35.60 -20.62
N VAL A 89 13.10 -36.06 -21.66
CA VAL A 89 13.65 -36.89 -22.74
C VAL A 89 13.55 -36.07 -24.01
N VAL A 90 14.69 -35.75 -24.60
CA VAL A 90 14.84 -34.93 -25.81
C VAL A 90 15.20 -35.84 -26.99
N LYS A 91 14.58 -35.58 -28.15
CA LYS A 91 14.97 -36.05 -29.47
C LYS A 91 15.68 -34.93 -30.20
N ASP A 92 16.82 -35.26 -30.78
CA ASP A 92 17.75 -34.31 -31.39
C ASP A 92 18.70 -35.11 -32.31
N ASP A 93 18.86 -34.69 -33.57
CA ASP A 93 19.73 -35.34 -34.55
C ASP A 93 21.17 -34.80 -34.58
N SER A 94 21.50 -33.74 -33.83
CA SER A 94 22.83 -33.13 -33.79
C SER A 94 23.14 -32.38 -32.47
N LEU A 95 23.82 -33.06 -31.55
CA LEU A 95 24.25 -32.44 -30.29
C LEU A 95 25.49 -31.53 -30.41
N VAL A 96 25.33 -30.22 -30.20
CA VAL A 96 26.32 -29.16 -30.07
C VAL A 96 26.38 -28.60 -28.63
N ALA A 97 27.52 -28.84 -27.97
CA ALA A 97 27.77 -28.30 -26.63
C ALA A 97 28.09 -26.79 -26.65
N ALA A 98 27.51 -26.05 -25.71
CA ALA A 98 27.79 -24.62 -25.55
C ALA A 98 29.27 -24.33 -25.19
N PRO A 99 29.83 -23.19 -25.69
CA PRO A 99 31.25 -22.88 -25.56
C PRO A 99 31.69 -22.54 -24.13
N THR A 100 30.79 -22.01 -23.29
CA THR A 100 31.09 -21.62 -21.90
C THR A 100 29.91 -21.87 -20.97
N LEU A 101 30.19 -21.99 -19.67
CA LEU A 101 29.16 -22.18 -18.62
C LEU A 101 28.22 -20.98 -18.48
N ALA A 102 28.67 -19.78 -18.85
CA ALA A 102 27.86 -18.55 -18.78
C ALA A 102 26.92 -18.38 -19.99
N ARG A 103 27.10 -19.21 -21.03
CA ARG A 103 26.38 -19.14 -22.30
C ARG A 103 25.82 -20.51 -22.69
N LEU A 104 25.35 -21.27 -21.69
CA LEU A 104 24.79 -22.62 -21.93
C LEU A 104 23.61 -22.61 -22.92
N TYR A 105 22.90 -21.49 -23.02
CA TYR A 105 21.80 -21.25 -23.97
C TYR A 105 22.25 -21.11 -25.44
N GLU A 106 23.56 -21.15 -25.73
CA GLU A 106 24.13 -21.10 -27.09
C GLU A 106 24.57 -22.46 -27.62
N GLY A 107 24.11 -23.54 -26.99
CA GLY A 107 24.15 -24.91 -27.49
C GLY A 107 22.93 -25.67 -26.98
N ASP A 108 22.94 -27.00 -27.08
CA ASP A 108 21.79 -27.78 -26.64
C ASP A 108 21.63 -27.72 -25.13
N CYS A 109 20.41 -27.42 -24.73
CA CYS A 109 20.05 -27.34 -23.33
C CYS A 109 18.54 -27.48 -23.13
N VAL A 110 18.20 -27.92 -21.92
CA VAL A 110 16.88 -27.76 -21.33
C VAL A 110 16.89 -26.51 -20.47
N GLU A 111 15.87 -25.68 -20.60
CA GLU A 111 15.61 -24.55 -19.73
C GLU A 111 14.41 -24.86 -18.85
N VAL A 112 14.61 -24.85 -17.54
CA VAL A 112 13.53 -24.94 -16.53
C VAL A 112 13.43 -23.61 -15.82
N CYS A 113 12.25 -23.00 -15.87
CA CYS A 113 11.98 -21.72 -15.23
C CYS A 113 10.89 -21.87 -14.18
N LEU A 114 11.09 -21.28 -13.00
CA LEU A 114 10.21 -21.42 -11.84
C LEU A 114 9.85 -20.05 -11.28
N ASP A 115 8.56 -19.79 -11.14
CA ASP A 115 7.96 -18.68 -10.37
C ASP A 115 7.33 -19.34 -9.13
N VAL A 116 8.05 -19.31 -8.01
CA VAL A 116 7.80 -20.23 -6.89
C VAL A 116 6.63 -19.81 -5.99
N ASN A 117 6.21 -18.56 -6.07
CA ASN A 117 5.04 -17.94 -5.44
C ASN A 117 3.92 -17.64 -6.46
N ASN A 118 4.20 -17.78 -7.76
CA ASN A 118 3.24 -17.60 -8.86
C ASN A 118 2.58 -16.22 -8.83
N ASP A 119 3.38 -15.19 -8.56
CA ASP A 119 2.94 -13.81 -8.37
C ASP A 119 3.56 -12.82 -9.35
N SER A 120 4.30 -13.30 -10.36
CA SER A 120 4.99 -12.42 -11.31
C SER A 120 4.04 -11.39 -11.93
N GLU A 121 4.51 -10.15 -12.02
CA GLU A 121 3.74 -9.02 -12.58
C GLU A 121 4.30 -8.50 -13.93
N GLY A 122 5.32 -9.15 -14.49
CA GLY A 122 5.77 -8.93 -15.87
C GLY A 122 7.24 -8.89 -16.13
N GLY A 123 8.03 -9.01 -15.07
CA GLY A 123 9.45 -9.28 -15.11
C GLY A 123 9.77 -10.42 -14.16
N TYR A 124 11.04 -10.83 -14.16
CA TYR A 124 11.55 -11.66 -13.09
C TYR A 124 11.67 -10.82 -11.81
N ASP A 125 11.28 -11.39 -10.69
CA ASP A 125 11.57 -10.86 -9.37
C ASP A 125 12.54 -11.79 -8.60
N ALA A 126 12.55 -11.69 -7.27
CA ALA A 126 13.43 -12.48 -6.41
C ALA A 126 13.02 -13.96 -6.34
N SER A 127 11.77 -14.28 -6.61
CA SER A 127 11.17 -15.62 -6.59
C SER A 127 11.22 -16.32 -7.93
N ASP A 128 11.68 -15.64 -8.98
CA ASP A 128 11.80 -16.19 -10.32
C ASP A 128 13.20 -16.72 -10.61
N PHE A 129 13.26 -17.94 -11.16
CA PHE A 129 14.50 -18.66 -11.41
C PHE A 129 14.53 -19.23 -12.83
N GLN A 130 15.68 -19.12 -13.52
CA GLN A 130 15.92 -19.77 -14.81
C GLN A 130 17.13 -20.70 -14.73
N PHE A 131 16.88 -22.00 -14.76
CA PHE A 131 17.91 -23.03 -14.81
C PHE A 131 18.15 -23.47 -16.25
N VAL A 132 19.36 -23.26 -16.76
CA VAL A 132 19.75 -23.74 -18.09
C VAL A 132 20.67 -24.94 -17.90
N ILE A 133 20.24 -26.11 -18.37
CA ILE A 133 20.87 -27.41 -18.16
C ILE A 133 21.30 -27.96 -19.53
N SER A 134 22.61 -28.00 -19.78
CA SER A 134 23.15 -28.65 -20.96
C SER A 134 23.41 -30.13 -20.66
N PRO A 135 23.03 -31.07 -21.56
CA PRO A 135 23.15 -32.50 -21.31
C PRO A 135 24.61 -32.98 -21.33
N THR A 136 25.54 -32.17 -21.84
CA THR A 136 26.96 -32.53 -21.96
C THR A 136 27.89 -31.32 -21.81
N GLY A 137 29.18 -31.59 -21.63
CA GLY A 137 30.21 -30.60 -21.32
C GLY A 137 31.60 -31.24 -21.21
N PRO A 138 32.57 -30.56 -20.56
CA PRO A 138 33.84 -31.19 -20.21
C PRO A 138 33.61 -32.53 -19.50
N GLU A 139 34.38 -33.56 -19.88
CA GLU A 139 34.25 -34.93 -19.37
C GLU A 139 32.89 -35.61 -19.63
N ARG A 140 32.08 -35.13 -20.59
CA ARG A 140 30.74 -35.66 -20.92
C ARG A 140 29.75 -35.64 -19.75
N LYS A 141 29.88 -34.65 -18.86
CA LYS A 141 28.97 -34.43 -17.74
C LYS A 141 27.98 -33.29 -18.05
N PRO A 142 26.74 -33.34 -17.51
CA PRO A 142 25.82 -32.24 -17.67
C PRO A 142 26.32 -31.01 -16.92
N ARG A 143 25.89 -29.84 -17.37
CA ARG A 143 26.22 -28.55 -16.75
C ARG A 143 24.94 -27.77 -16.53
N VAL A 144 24.83 -27.11 -15.38
CA VAL A 144 23.73 -26.20 -15.08
C VAL A 144 24.26 -24.82 -14.74
N ASN A 145 23.51 -23.79 -15.13
CA ASN A 145 23.69 -22.42 -14.67
C ASN A 145 22.34 -21.81 -14.33
N LEU A 146 22.33 -20.93 -13.32
CA LEU A 146 21.15 -20.18 -12.90
C LEU A 146 21.28 -18.73 -13.39
N TYR A 147 20.18 -18.20 -13.92
CA TYR A 147 20.04 -16.82 -14.36
C TYR A 147 18.84 -16.18 -13.66
N ARG A 148 18.94 -14.86 -13.43
CA ARG A 148 17.82 -13.95 -13.17
C ARG A 148 17.75 -12.96 -14.34
N ASN A 149 16.79 -13.16 -15.22
CA ASN A 149 16.60 -12.29 -16.36
C ASN A 149 16.01 -10.92 -15.94
N PRO A 150 16.18 -9.85 -16.73
CA PRO A 150 17.11 -9.71 -17.84
C PRO A 150 18.53 -9.30 -17.38
N PHE A 151 18.85 -9.31 -16.08
CA PHE A 151 19.97 -8.50 -15.56
C PHE A 151 21.09 -9.19 -14.78
N LEU A 152 21.04 -10.47 -14.38
CA LEU A 152 22.16 -11.04 -13.62
C LEU A 152 22.32 -12.57 -13.74
N ARG A 153 23.56 -13.01 -13.99
CA ARG A 153 24.00 -14.38 -13.67
C ARG A 153 24.25 -14.47 -12.18
N ILE A 154 23.70 -15.49 -11.51
CA ILE A 154 23.94 -15.70 -10.08
C ILE A 154 25.17 -16.60 -9.92
N GLU A 155 26.21 -16.10 -9.24
CA GLU A 155 27.42 -16.87 -8.97
C GLU A 155 27.25 -17.83 -7.78
N ASP A 156 26.45 -17.44 -6.77
CA ASP A 156 26.04 -18.29 -5.65
C ASP A 156 24.82 -19.15 -6.02
N ARG A 157 25.09 -20.40 -6.42
CA ARG A 157 24.04 -21.27 -6.96
C ARG A 157 23.24 -21.94 -5.84
N PRO A 158 21.89 -21.94 -5.89
CA PRO A 158 21.12 -22.96 -5.20
C PRO A 158 21.51 -24.34 -5.78
N PHE A 159 21.62 -25.32 -4.89
CA PHE A 159 21.97 -26.70 -5.18
C PHE A 159 20.81 -27.39 -5.91
N VAL A 160 21.04 -27.65 -7.19
CA VAL A 160 20.20 -28.53 -8.01
C VAL A 160 20.99 -29.83 -8.26
N HIS A 161 20.34 -30.96 -8.03
CA HIS A 161 20.89 -32.24 -8.47
C HIS A 161 20.55 -32.41 -9.94
N ILE A 162 21.54 -32.68 -10.78
CA ILE A 162 21.33 -32.94 -12.21
C ILE A 162 22.05 -34.23 -12.61
N ALA A 163 21.43 -34.99 -13.51
CA ALA A 163 22.04 -36.10 -14.21
C ALA A 163 21.55 -36.09 -15.67
N SER A 164 22.37 -36.62 -16.58
CA SER A 164 22.01 -36.74 -17.98
C SER A 164 22.55 -38.02 -18.59
N ASN A 165 21.91 -38.46 -19.67
CA ASN A 165 22.35 -39.57 -20.49
C ASN A 165 22.16 -39.23 -21.97
N VAL A 166 23.25 -39.10 -22.73
CA VAL A 166 23.20 -38.83 -24.18
C VAL A 166 22.92 -40.15 -24.89
N THR A 167 21.85 -40.20 -25.67
CA THR A 167 21.42 -41.39 -26.42
C THR A 167 21.86 -41.29 -27.88
N THR A 168 21.56 -42.31 -28.68
CA THR A 168 21.86 -42.28 -30.12
C THR A 168 20.95 -41.34 -30.91
N ASP A 169 19.87 -40.86 -30.31
CA ASP A 169 18.80 -40.09 -30.95
C ASP A 169 18.35 -38.89 -30.11
N GLY A 170 19.20 -38.42 -29.21
CA GLY A 170 18.97 -37.27 -28.34
C GLY A 170 19.61 -37.44 -26.97
N TYR A 171 18.88 -37.09 -25.90
CA TYR A 171 19.39 -37.18 -24.52
C TYR A 171 18.27 -37.17 -23.47
N VAL A 172 18.62 -37.62 -22.25
CA VAL A 172 17.79 -37.54 -21.05
C VAL A 172 18.42 -36.58 -20.05
N ILE A 173 17.60 -35.80 -19.35
CA ILE A 173 17.98 -34.98 -18.20
C ILE A 173 17.03 -35.29 -17.04
N GLU A 174 17.58 -35.48 -15.85
CA GLU A 174 16.84 -35.46 -14.59
C GLU A 174 17.36 -34.35 -13.70
N ALA A 175 16.47 -33.62 -13.04
CA ALA A 175 16.79 -32.52 -12.13
C ALA A 175 15.96 -32.56 -10.85
N ALA A 176 16.58 -32.27 -9.69
CA ALA A 176 15.89 -32.01 -8.43
C ALA A 176 16.27 -30.63 -7.87
N PHE A 177 15.29 -29.74 -7.81
CA PHE A 177 15.40 -28.36 -7.34
C PHE A 177 14.99 -28.26 -5.87
N SER A 178 15.88 -27.78 -5.00
CA SER A 178 15.67 -27.71 -3.55
C SER A 178 14.69 -26.61 -3.17
N TRP A 179 13.51 -26.97 -2.64
CA TRP A 179 12.53 -25.98 -2.17
C TRP A 179 13.11 -25.03 -1.12
N ARG A 180 13.94 -25.57 -0.21
CA ARG A 180 14.60 -24.79 0.85
C ARG A 180 15.51 -23.69 0.29
N GLN A 181 16.17 -23.92 -0.84
CA GLN A 181 17.06 -22.93 -1.44
C GLN A 181 16.34 -22.00 -2.42
N LEU A 182 15.12 -22.36 -2.81
CA LEU A 182 14.16 -21.47 -3.47
C LEU A 182 13.33 -20.66 -2.45
N ASP A 183 13.63 -20.79 -1.15
CA ASP A 183 12.89 -20.17 -0.04
C ASP A 183 11.39 -20.50 -0.01
N VAL A 184 11.04 -21.73 -0.38
CA VAL A 184 9.64 -22.21 -0.42
C VAL A 184 9.43 -23.40 0.51
N GLU A 185 8.33 -23.36 1.26
CA GLU A 185 7.78 -24.53 1.95
C GLU A 185 6.64 -25.12 1.10
N PRO A 186 6.82 -26.30 0.46
CA PRO A 186 5.85 -26.80 -0.50
C PRO A 186 4.58 -27.32 0.19
N ARG A 187 3.41 -26.92 -0.30
CA ARG A 187 2.10 -27.34 0.23
C ARG A 187 1.23 -27.97 -0.84
N LEU A 188 0.37 -28.91 -0.44
CA LEU A 188 -0.67 -29.44 -1.33
C LEU A 188 -1.59 -28.30 -1.81
N GLY A 189 -1.85 -28.25 -3.10
CA GLY A 189 -2.63 -27.21 -3.76
C GLY A 189 -1.84 -25.95 -4.12
N GLN A 190 -0.56 -25.85 -3.74
CA GLN A 190 0.29 -24.73 -4.14
C GLN A 190 0.50 -24.71 -5.64
N ILE A 191 0.47 -23.51 -6.22
CA ILE A 191 0.71 -23.27 -7.63
C ILE A 191 2.11 -22.67 -7.77
N VAL A 192 2.86 -23.17 -8.75
CA VAL A 192 4.21 -22.71 -9.11
C VAL A 192 4.18 -22.43 -10.62
N GLY A 193 4.50 -21.21 -11.03
CA GLY A 193 4.66 -20.89 -12.45
C GLY A 193 5.85 -21.69 -12.99
N PHE A 194 5.67 -22.30 -14.15
CA PHE A 194 6.57 -23.32 -14.69
C PHE A 194 6.80 -23.14 -16.19
N GLY A 195 8.01 -22.73 -16.54
CA GLY A 195 8.51 -22.73 -17.90
C GLY A 195 9.37 -23.97 -18.13
N ILE A 196 9.16 -24.68 -19.23
CA ILE A 196 10.13 -25.65 -19.72
C ILE A 196 10.29 -25.58 -21.23
N GLY A 197 11.53 -25.63 -21.70
CA GLY A 197 11.85 -25.63 -23.11
C GLY A 197 13.18 -26.29 -23.41
N VAL A 198 13.40 -26.57 -24.68
CA VAL A 198 14.65 -27.12 -25.21
C VAL A 198 15.18 -26.17 -26.26
N ARG A 199 16.49 -25.92 -26.27
CA ARG A 199 17.21 -25.36 -27.41
C ARG A 199 17.97 -26.46 -28.12
N ASP A 200 17.88 -26.44 -29.44
CA ASP A 200 18.55 -27.32 -30.40
C ASP A 200 19.45 -26.45 -31.30
N TYR A 201 20.74 -26.75 -31.30
CA TYR A 201 21.75 -26.14 -32.15
C TYR A 201 22.41 -27.20 -33.01
N ASP A 202 22.18 -27.13 -34.31
CA ASP A 202 22.77 -28.08 -35.25
C ASP A 202 24.20 -27.70 -35.64
N ALA A 203 24.99 -28.70 -36.03
CA ALA A 203 26.33 -28.53 -36.58
C ALA A 203 26.35 -27.71 -37.89
N ASP A 204 25.24 -27.63 -38.62
CA ASP A 204 25.09 -26.80 -39.82
C ASP A 204 24.83 -25.31 -39.51
N GLY A 205 24.73 -24.96 -38.22
CA GLY A 205 24.50 -23.61 -37.71
C GLY A 205 23.03 -23.25 -37.54
N SER A 206 22.10 -24.18 -37.80
CA SER A 206 20.68 -23.98 -37.52
C SER A 206 20.41 -23.91 -36.01
N LYS A 207 19.39 -23.16 -35.63
CA LYS A 207 19.01 -22.92 -34.23
C LYS A 207 17.51 -23.02 -34.09
N LYS A 208 17.06 -23.88 -33.19
CA LYS A 208 15.66 -24.17 -32.94
C LYS A 208 15.38 -24.22 -31.46
N GLY A 209 14.13 -23.98 -31.10
CA GLY A 209 13.67 -24.12 -29.74
C GLY A 209 12.25 -24.63 -29.70
N LEU A 210 11.96 -25.48 -28.72
CA LEU A 210 10.61 -25.92 -28.39
C LEU A 210 10.26 -25.49 -26.97
N THR A 211 8.99 -25.22 -26.70
CA THR A 211 8.50 -24.92 -25.35
C THR A 211 7.16 -25.58 -25.09
N TRP A 212 6.89 -25.93 -23.84
CA TRP A 212 5.65 -26.61 -23.48
C TRP A 212 4.43 -25.69 -23.43
N ALA A 213 4.61 -24.37 -23.20
CA ALA A 213 3.56 -23.35 -23.09
C ALA A 213 3.84 -22.19 -24.09
N PRO A 214 2.85 -21.42 -24.58
CA PRO A 214 2.96 -20.57 -25.78
C PRO A 214 3.72 -19.25 -25.54
N ALA A 215 4.99 -19.36 -25.15
CA ALA A 215 5.96 -18.28 -25.07
C ALA A 215 6.93 -18.34 -26.26
N ALA A 216 7.40 -17.19 -26.75
CA ALA A 216 8.45 -17.13 -27.78
C ALA A 216 9.83 -17.59 -27.26
N ASP A 217 10.04 -17.63 -25.94
CA ASP A 217 11.25 -18.10 -25.26
C ASP A 217 10.88 -18.48 -23.80
N PRO A 218 11.26 -19.67 -23.28
CA PRO A 218 11.01 -20.05 -21.89
C PRO A 218 11.59 -19.05 -20.88
N ALA A 219 12.63 -18.28 -21.23
CA ALA A 219 13.28 -17.34 -20.34
C ALA A 219 12.72 -15.90 -20.39
N ALA A 220 11.72 -15.62 -21.23
CA ALA A 220 11.33 -14.24 -21.55
C ALA A 220 10.52 -13.54 -20.46
N ASN A 221 9.55 -14.23 -19.84
CA ASN A 221 8.64 -13.61 -18.87
C ASN A 221 7.94 -14.71 -18.04
N PRO A 222 8.03 -14.68 -16.69
CA PRO A 222 7.40 -15.67 -15.83
C PRO A 222 5.89 -15.84 -16.03
N LEU A 223 5.18 -14.78 -16.41
CA LEU A 223 3.74 -14.86 -16.70
C LEU A 223 3.35 -15.56 -18.00
N ARG A 224 4.33 -15.90 -18.85
CA ARG A 224 4.08 -16.71 -20.06
C ARG A 224 4.31 -18.19 -19.83
N TRP A 225 4.67 -18.56 -18.61
CA TRP A 225 4.82 -19.94 -18.18
C TRP A 225 3.46 -20.61 -18.01
N GLY A 226 3.44 -21.95 -18.00
CA GLY A 226 2.27 -22.69 -17.54
C GLY A 226 2.34 -22.87 -16.02
N ASP A 227 1.43 -23.65 -15.46
CA ASP A 227 1.30 -23.81 -14.02
C ASP A 227 1.59 -25.26 -13.59
N LEU A 228 2.39 -25.45 -12.54
CA LEU A 228 2.40 -26.70 -11.77
C LEU A 228 1.52 -26.56 -10.54
N VAL A 229 0.64 -27.54 -10.31
CA VAL A 229 -0.16 -27.61 -9.09
C VAL A 229 0.32 -28.79 -8.25
N LEU A 230 0.80 -28.53 -7.04
CA LEU A 230 1.33 -29.56 -6.15
C LEU A 230 0.21 -30.45 -5.62
N VAL A 231 0.10 -31.68 -6.10
CA VAL A 231 -0.98 -32.62 -5.75
C VAL A 231 -0.44 -33.90 -5.14
N ASN A 232 -1.32 -34.72 -4.54
CA ASN A 232 -0.90 -35.96 -3.90
C ASN A 232 -0.86 -37.17 -4.85
N GLN A 233 -1.65 -37.15 -5.92
CA GLN A 233 -1.82 -38.26 -6.86
C GLN A 233 -1.62 -37.78 -8.29
N PRO A 234 -1.06 -38.62 -9.18
CA PRO A 234 -1.03 -38.33 -10.61
C PRO A 234 -2.46 -38.19 -11.15
N ASN A 235 -2.65 -37.37 -12.18
CA ASN A 235 -3.93 -37.15 -12.87
C ASN A 235 -5.05 -36.52 -12.01
N ALA A 236 -4.72 -35.82 -10.93
CA ALA A 236 -5.69 -34.99 -10.21
C ALA A 236 -6.27 -33.94 -11.18
N ASP A 237 -7.59 -33.81 -11.20
CA ASP A 237 -8.25 -32.75 -11.95
C ASP A 237 -7.99 -31.41 -11.24
N VAL A 238 -7.09 -30.62 -11.82
CA VAL A 238 -6.68 -29.32 -11.30
C VAL A 238 -7.41 -28.17 -11.99
N SER A 239 -8.31 -28.46 -12.94
CA SER A 239 -9.07 -27.45 -13.68
C SER A 239 -9.84 -26.54 -12.72
N LEU A 240 -10.51 -27.08 -11.70
CA LEU A 240 -11.28 -26.31 -10.72
C LEU A 240 -10.44 -25.39 -9.81
N LEU A 241 -9.13 -25.67 -9.65
CA LEU A 241 -8.19 -24.80 -8.93
C LEU A 241 -7.63 -23.69 -9.82
N VAL A 242 -7.63 -23.92 -11.13
CA VAL A 242 -6.91 -23.11 -12.13
C VAL A 242 -7.88 -22.25 -12.97
N GLU A 243 -9.11 -22.70 -13.22
CA GLU A 243 -10.13 -21.98 -13.98
C GLU A 243 -10.54 -20.63 -13.34
N PRO A 244 -10.70 -20.49 -12.00
CA PRO A 244 -10.92 -19.19 -11.36
C PRO A 244 -9.75 -18.20 -11.50
N ILE A 245 -8.55 -18.70 -11.81
CA ILE A 245 -7.33 -17.92 -12.08
C ILE A 245 -7.24 -17.57 -13.58
N ARG A 246 -7.72 -18.45 -14.47
CA ARG A 246 -7.63 -18.31 -15.94
C ARG A 246 -8.76 -17.53 -16.61
N GLU A 247 -9.97 -17.49 -16.05
CA GLU A 247 -11.01 -16.54 -16.48
C GLU A 247 -10.56 -15.07 -16.37
N LYS A 248 -9.38 -14.81 -15.78
CA LYS A 248 -8.75 -13.49 -15.63
C LYS A 248 -7.56 -13.23 -16.56
N ASN A 249 -7.28 -13.99 -17.63
CA ASN A 249 -5.99 -13.77 -18.31
C ASN A 249 -5.81 -14.01 -19.83
N GLU A 250 -6.48 -13.20 -20.67
CA GLU A 250 -6.01 -12.83 -22.03
C GLU A 250 -5.52 -11.37 -22.11
N ARG A 251 -5.82 -10.60 -21.07
CA ARG A 251 -5.43 -9.22 -20.86
C ARG A 251 -4.07 -9.11 -20.17
N TRP A 252 -3.69 -10.04 -19.27
CA TRP A 252 -2.30 -10.00 -18.79
C TRP A 252 -1.33 -10.28 -19.94
N GLN A 253 -1.67 -11.20 -20.85
CA GLN A 253 -0.85 -11.48 -22.04
C GLN A 253 -0.45 -10.20 -22.84
N ARG A 254 -1.23 -9.10 -22.73
CA ARG A 254 -0.94 -7.80 -23.36
C ARG A 254 -0.30 -6.79 -22.41
N LEU A 255 -0.75 -6.70 -21.16
CA LEU A 255 -0.15 -5.85 -20.10
C LEU A 255 1.36 -6.12 -19.92
N LEU A 256 1.76 -7.38 -20.05
CA LEU A 256 3.11 -7.87 -19.74
C LEU A 256 4.13 -7.72 -20.84
N SER A 257 3.66 -7.38 -22.04
CA SER A 257 4.50 -7.16 -23.21
C SER A 257 4.83 -5.69 -23.43
N GLY A 258 4.24 -4.78 -22.65
CA GLY A 258 4.25 -3.34 -22.93
C GLY A 258 3.61 -2.98 -24.29
N THR A 259 2.98 -3.93 -24.98
CA THR A 259 2.32 -3.73 -26.28
C THR A 259 0.81 -3.66 -26.17
N ALA A 260 0.27 -3.56 -24.96
CA ALA A 260 -1.12 -3.22 -24.74
C ALA A 260 -1.45 -1.91 -25.46
N ARG A 261 -2.09 -2.01 -26.62
CA ARG A 261 -2.45 -0.85 -27.43
C ARG A 261 -3.74 -0.32 -26.84
N GLU A 262 -3.63 0.75 -26.07
CA GLU A 262 -4.70 1.74 -26.02
C GLU A 262 -4.77 2.37 -27.43
N ALA A 263 -5.29 1.64 -28.42
CA ALA A 263 -5.33 2.08 -29.82
C ALA A 263 -6.20 3.34 -29.98
N ASP A 264 -7.11 3.54 -29.03
CA ASP A 264 -7.96 4.70 -28.90
C ASP A 264 -7.26 5.78 -28.05
N ASN A 265 -6.37 6.51 -28.70
CA ASN A 265 -5.64 7.63 -28.10
C ASN A 265 -6.34 8.98 -28.30
N GLU A 266 -7.45 9.00 -29.03
CA GLU A 266 -8.25 10.20 -29.23
C GLU A 266 -9.46 10.19 -28.30
N VAL A 267 -9.60 11.26 -27.51
CA VAL A 267 -10.72 11.40 -26.58
C VAL A 267 -11.48 12.65 -26.95
N ALA A 268 -12.79 12.53 -27.15
CA ALA A 268 -13.68 13.68 -27.30
C ALA A 268 -14.44 13.89 -25.99
N ILE A 269 -14.28 15.07 -25.39
CA ILE A 269 -15.00 15.45 -24.17
C ILE A 269 -15.93 16.60 -24.51
N SER A 270 -17.23 16.38 -24.36
CA SER A 270 -18.24 17.43 -24.53
C SER A 270 -18.67 17.97 -23.18
N ILE A 271 -18.62 19.29 -23.01
CA ILE A 271 -19.05 20.01 -21.83
C ILE A 271 -20.37 20.72 -22.17
N ARG A 272 -21.41 20.43 -21.41
CA ARG A 272 -22.75 20.99 -21.60
C ARG A 272 -23.15 21.86 -20.41
N PRO A 273 -23.96 22.92 -20.59
CA PRO A 273 -24.31 23.84 -19.51
C PRO A 273 -25.28 23.23 -18.49
N THR A 274 -25.87 22.06 -18.78
CA THR A 274 -26.81 21.38 -17.89
C THR A 274 -26.11 20.93 -16.60
N PRO A 275 -26.51 21.43 -15.42
CA PRO A 275 -25.98 20.95 -14.15
C PRO A 275 -26.46 19.52 -13.87
N VAL A 276 -25.54 18.64 -13.46
CA VAL A 276 -25.83 17.27 -12.99
C VAL A 276 -25.77 17.14 -11.47
N GLY A 277 -25.13 18.10 -10.80
CA GLY A 277 -24.97 18.16 -9.35
C GLY A 277 -24.38 19.49 -8.91
N ARG A 278 -24.05 19.61 -7.62
CA ARG A 278 -23.43 20.81 -7.06
C ARG A 278 -22.39 20.42 -6.01
N LEU A 279 -21.19 20.95 -6.12
CA LEU A 279 -20.11 20.78 -5.13
C LEU A 279 -20.37 21.71 -3.93
N SER A 280 -21.44 21.49 -3.17
CA SER A 280 -21.85 22.43 -2.11
C SER A 280 -20.98 22.38 -0.86
N LEU A 281 -20.31 21.25 -0.57
CA LEU A 281 -19.45 21.09 0.60
C LEU A 281 -17.99 21.38 0.25
N GLY A 282 -17.52 20.90 -0.91
CA GLY A 282 -16.14 21.09 -1.38
C GLY A 282 -15.29 19.83 -1.27
N LEU A 283 -14.00 19.98 -1.56
CA LEU A 283 -13.01 18.91 -1.41
C LEU A 283 -12.03 19.27 -0.29
N GLY A 284 -11.51 18.26 0.39
CA GLY A 284 -10.42 18.45 1.33
C GLY A 284 -10.00 17.16 2.02
N TRP A 285 -9.70 17.27 3.32
CA TRP A 285 -8.99 16.23 4.06
C TRP A 285 -9.69 15.85 5.35
N ASN A 286 -9.42 14.62 5.78
CA ASN A 286 -9.53 14.23 7.17
C ASN A 286 -8.25 14.63 7.91
N VAL A 287 -8.41 15.17 9.11
CA VAL A 287 -7.32 15.38 10.07
C VAL A 287 -7.78 14.79 11.39
N GLN A 288 -7.10 13.73 11.82
CA GLN A 288 -7.26 13.15 13.14
C GLN A 288 -5.88 12.84 13.74
N PHE A 289 -5.76 13.05 15.05
CA PHE A 289 -4.60 12.59 15.81
C PHE A 289 -5.02 11.35 16.61
N ARG A 290 -4.42 10.21 16.25
CA ARG A 290 -4.76 8.84 16.68
C ARG A 290 -5.22 8.79 18.14
N ASP A 291 -6.45 8.35 18.37
CA ASP A 291 -6.97 8.10 19.72
C ASP A 291 -6.88 9.33 20.67
N GLY A 292 -6.91 10.54 20.11
CA GLY A 292 -6.79 11.80 20.86
C GLY A 292 -5.35 12.18 21.23
N ARG A 293 -4.34 11.44 20.75
CA ARG A 293 -2.92 11.66 21.07
C ARG A 293 -2.30 12.67 20.11
N PHE A 294 -2.22 13.93 20.55
CA PHE A 294 -1.56 14.99 19.79
C PHE A 294 -0.03 14.80 19.76
N PRO A 295 0.62 15.13 18.63
CA PRO A 295 2.08 15.10 18.56
C PRO A 295 2.69 16.18 19.45
N ASN A 296 3.82 15.86 20.09
CA ASN A 296 4.58 16.79 20.91
C ASN A 296 5.50 17.69 20.05
N TRP A 297 4.93 18.34 19.06
CA TRP A 297 5.65 19.23 18.15
C TRP A 297 5.90 20.61 18.76
N SER A 298 7.01 21.23 18.37
CA SER A 298 7.26 22.65 18.63
C SER A 298 6.21 23.52 17.90
N ASP A 299 6.07 24.77 18.32
CA ASP A 299 5.15 25.71 17.66
C ASP A 299 5.52 25.94 16.18
N ALA A 300 6.81 25.93 15.86
CA ALA A 300 7.30 26.04 14.48
C ALA A 300 6.90 24.84 13.62
N ALA A 301 7.00 23.62 14.17
CA ALA A 301 6.52 22.42 13.50
C ALA A 301 5.00 22.51 13.29
N TRP A 302 4.22 22.77 14.34
CA TRP A 302 2.76 22.97 14.20
C TRP A 302 2.39 24.00 13.12
N ALA A 303 3.09 25.13 13.07
CA ALA A 303 2.89 26.14 12.02
C ALA A 303 3.16 25.57 10.62
N ALA A 304 4.28 24.88 10.42
CA ALA A 304 4.61 24.27 9.13
C ALA A 304 3.59 23.20 8.69
N PHE A 305 3.08 22.38 9.63
CA PHE A 305 2.02 21.40 9.33
C PHE A 305 0.74 22.09 8.86
N LEU A 306 0.31 23.15 9.57
CA LEU A 306 -0.88 23.92 9.22
C LEU A 306 -0.70 24.71 7.91
N ASP A 307 0.49 25.21 7.64
CA ASP A 307 0.83 25.88 6.38
C ASP A 307 0.83 24.91 5.19
N LEU A 308 1.28 23.66 5.38
CA LEU A 308 1.13 22.62 4.37
C LEU A 308 -0.35 22.30 4.10
N LEU A 309 -1.17 22.16 5.15
CA LEU A 309 -2.61 21.94 4.98
C LEU A 309 -3.25 23.10 4.20
N ALA A 310 -2.93 24.33 4.58
CA ALA A 310 -3.38 25.54 3.90
C ALA A 310 -2.91 25.60 2.44
N TRP A 311 -1.69 25.14 2.16
CA TRP A 311 -1.11 25.10 0.83
C TRP A 311 -1.93 24.21 -0.10
N THR A 312 -2.53 23.12 0.39
CA THR A 312 -3.43 22.28 -0.43
C THR A 312 -4.75 22.97 -0.80
N ARG A 313 -5.09 24.09 -0.16
CA ARG A 313 -6.32 24.89 -0.36
C ARG A 313 -7.62 24.06 -0.24
N PRO A 314 -7.81 23.26 0.82
CA PRO A 314 -9.04 22.51 1.00
C PRO A 314 -10.20 23.50 1.25
N ALA A 315 -11.39 23.18 0.74
CA ALA A 315 -12.59 23.93 1.05
C ALA A 315 -13.33 23.34 2.28
N TRP A 316 -13.04 22.08 2.61
CA TRP A 316 -13.73 21.33 3.66
C TRP A 316 -12.74 20.47 4.44
N LEU A 317 -12.92 20.37 5.75
CA LEU A 317 -12.09 19.58 6.65
C LEU A 317 -12.99 18.75 7.56
N ARG A 318 -12.78 17.43 7.62
CA ARG A 318 -13.33 16.60 8.70
C ARG A 318 -12.27 16.49 9.77
N TYR A 319 -12.61 17.02 10.94
CA TYR A 319 -11.70 17.10 12.06
C TYR A 319 -12.16 16.12 13.14
N GLY A 320 -11.39 15.05 13.30
CA GLY A 320 -11.69 13.97 14.23
C GLY A 320 -11.39 14.37 15.67
N VAL A 321 -12.36 14.18 16.55
CA VAL A 321 -12.31 14.56 17.96
C VAL A 321 -12.94 13.48 18.83
N ASN A 322 -12.70 13.57 20.14
CA ASN A 322 -13.08 12.59 21.14
C ASN A 322 -13.75 13.30 22.33
N LEU A 323 -14.89 12.80 22.81
CA LEU A 323 -15.68 13.43 23.88
C LEU A 323 -14.85 13.79 25.13
N GLY A 324 -13.97 12.88 25.55
CA GLY A 324 -13.12 13.08 26.73
C GLY A 324 -12.20 14.30 26.67
N GLN A 325 -12.00 14.92 25.50
CA GLN A 325 -11.13 16.09 25.30
C GLN A 325 -11.72 17.41 25.83
N TRP A 326 -13.05 17.51 25.91
CA TRP A 326 -13.76 18.64 26.52
C TRP A 326 -14.61 18.23 27.73
N GLU A 327 -14.89 16.94 27.91
CA GLU A 327 -15.68 16.44 29.04
C GLU A 327 -15.07 15.14 29.62
N ALA A 328 -14.14 15.31 30.56
CA ALA A 328 -13.39 14.20 31.14
C ALA A 328 -14.20 13.31 32.10
N LYS A 329 -15.36 13.81 32.56
CA LYS A 329 -16.34 13.17 33.44
C LYS A 329 -17.67 13.87 33.20
N ASN A 330 -18.78 13.22 33.54
CA ASN A 330 -20.10 13.85 33.42
C ASN A 330 -20.11 15.21 34.12
N ASP A 331 -20.58 16.24 33.43
CA ASP A 331 -20.63 17.62 33.92
C ASP A 331 -21.68 17.78 35.04
N ASP A 332 -22.83 17.14 34.90
CA ASP A 332 -23.79 16.82 35.97
C ASP A 332 -24.60 15.52 35.72
N ALA A 333 -25.92 15.52 35.82
CA ALA A 333 -26.79 14.38 35.50
C ALA A 333 -28.10 14.84 34.84
N ASP A 334 -28.17 16.11 34.43
CA ASP A 334 -29.28 16.73 33.72
C ASP A 334 -28.87 16.98 32.25
N PRO A 335 -29.12 16.04 31.33
CA PRO A 335 -28.75 16.18 29.92
C PRO A 335 -29.57 17.25 29.17
N THR A 336 -30.42 18.01 29.88
CA THR A 336 -31.19 19.12 29.31
C THR A 336 -30.53 20.49 29.49
N HIS A 337 -29.54 20.61 30.40
CA HIS A 337 -28.85 21.88 30.67
C HIS A 337 -27.35 21.67 30.92
N PRO A 338 -26.46 22.17 30.05
CA PRO A 338 -25.02 22.10 30.29
C PRO A 338 -24.59 22.82 31.57
N ASN A 339 -23.89 22.12 32.45
CA ASN A 339 -23.13 22.69 33.55
C ASN A 339 -21.75 23.15 33.05
N TRP A 340 -21.70 24.40 32.55
CA TRP A 340 -20.51 24.98 31.93
C TRP A 340 -19.22 24.90 32.74
N GLU A 341 -19.27 24.84 34.08
CA GLU A 341 -18.10 24.70 34.94
C GLU A 341 -17.52 23.26 34.94
N GLY A 342 -18.31 22.26 34.55
CA GLY A 342 -17.90 20.86 34.41
C GLY A 342 -17.03 20.60 33.18
N PHE A 343 -17.08 21.47 32.16
CA PHE A 343 -16.37 21.29 30.90
C PHE A 343 -14.92 21.81 30.92
N ALA A 344 -14.03 21.05 30.30
CA ALA A 344 -12.60 21.31 30.23
C ALA A 344 -12.20 22.15 28.99
N PHE A 345 -12.92 23.22 28.66
CA PHE A 345 -12.65 24.03 27.45
C PHE A 345 -11.29 24.73 27.41
N ARG A 346 -10.56 24.75 28.53
CA ARG A 346 -9.20 25.29 28.63
C ARG A 346 -8.11 24.21 28.60
N SER A 347 -8.49 22.94 28.39
CA SER A 347 -7.56 21.82 28.35
C SER A 347 -6.52 21.96 27.24
N LYS A 348 -5.38 21.27 27.38
CA LYS A 348 -4.35 21.21 26.34
C LYS A 348 -4.90 20.66 25.02
N ALA A 349 -5.78 19.67 25.07
CA ALA A 349 -6.46 19.11 23.90
C ALA A 349 -7.25 20.20 23.16
N MET A 350 -8.07 20.98 23.88
CA MET A 350 -8.81 22.09 23.31
C MET A 350 -7.90 23.15 22.69
N GLN A 351 -6.75 23.45 23.29
CA GLN A 351 -5.76 24.36 22.68
C GLN A 351 -5.24 23.85 21.32
N HIS A 352 -5.05 22.53 21.15
CA HIS A 352 -4.69 21.96 19.84
C HIS A 352 -5.82 22.08 18.82
N HIS A 353 -7.07 21.83 19.23
CA HIS A 353 -8.23 22.03 18.36
C HIS A 353 -8.35 23.49 17.91
N PHE A 354 -8.14 24.47 18.79
CA PHE A 354 -8.17 25.88 18.44
C PHE A 354 -7.12 26.25 17.39
N ARG A 355 -5.91 25.67 17.42
CA ARG A 355 -4.89 25.91 16.39
C ARG A 355 -5.38 25.53 14.98
N VAL A 356 -6.05 24.38 14.86
CA VAL A 356 -6.62 23.92 13.58
C VAL A 356 -7.82 24.78 13.16
N LEU A 357 -8.71 25.11 14.10
CA LEU A 357 -9.88 25.95 13.83
C LEU A 357 -9.49 27.39 13.45
N ASP A 358 -8.44 27.94 14.06
CA ASP A 358 -7.89 29.25 13.73
C ASP A 358 -7.38 29.28 12.29
N LEU A 359 -6.69 28.23 11.83
CA LEU A 359 -6.32 28.08 10.42
C LEU A 359 -7.58 28.07 9.54
N CYS A 360 -8.54 27.20 9.85
CA CYS A 360 -9.75 27.02 9.06
C CYS A 360 -10.54 28.32 8.94
N GLN A 361 -10.70 29.05 10.05
CA GLN A 361 -11.36 30.34 10.11
C GLN A 361 -10.65 31.41 9.26
N ARG A 362 -9.32 31.48 9.33
CA ARG A 362 -8.54 32.44 8.52
C ARG A 362 -8.56 32.12 7.03
N ARG A 363 -8.65 30.84 6.67
CA ARG A 363 -8.60 30.38 5.27
C ARG A 363 -9.97 30.11 4.65
N GLY A 364 -11.06 30.23 5.40
CA GLY A 364 -12.42 29.99 4.92
C GLY A 364 -12.74 28.51 4.68
N ILE A 365 -12.02 27.61 5.36
CA ILE A 365 -12.20 26.16 5.30
C ILE A 365 -13.39 25.81 6.20
N ASP A 366 -14.41 25.17 5.64
CA ASP A 366 -15.54 24.69 6.46
C ASP A 366 -15.13 23.44 7.22
N VAL A 367 -15.60 23.29 8.45
CA VAL A 367 -15.23 22.20 9.35
C VAL A 367 -16.45 21.36 9.68
N LEU A 368 -16.33 20.06 9.41
CA LEU A 368 -17.12 18.99 9.99
C LEU A 368 -16.42 18.54 11.29
N TRP A 369 -17.06 18.83 12.42
CA TRP A 369 -16.64 18.38 13.74
C TRP A 369 -17.09 16.94 13.94
N ALA A 370 -16.19 15.97 13.82
CA ALA A 370 -16.54 14.55 13.78
C ALA A 370 -16.11 13.85 15.06
N ASN A 371 -17.08 13.44 15.87
CA ASN A 371 -16.81 12.62 17.05
C ASN A 371 -16.49 11.18 16.65
N TRP A 372 -15.36 10.67 17.12
CA TRP A 372 -14.86 9.36 16.73
C TRP A 372 -15.44 8.23 17.56
N CYS A 373 -15.54 8.45 18.87
CA CYS A 373 -15.97 7.47 19.86
C CYS A 373 -16.53 8.17 21.12
N ILE A 374 -17.11 7.43 22.06
CA ILE A 374 -17.73 7.96 23.30
C ILE A 374 -16.73 8.46 24.35
N GLY A 375 -15.43 8.27 24.13
CA GLY A 375 -14.41 8.54 25.13
C GLY A 375 -13.14 9.14 24.53
N ASP A 376 -12.05 9.09 25.29
CA ASP A 376 -10.72 9.48 24.86
C ASP A 376 -9.66 8.48 25.33
N ARG A 377 -9.23 7.62 24.39
CA ARG A 377 -8.20 6.59 24.62
C ARG A 377 -6.83 7.17 25.00
N ALA A 378 -6.56 8.46 24.74
CA ALA A 378 -5.33 9.12 25.18
C ALA A 378 -5.29 9.32 26.70
N THR A 379 -6.45 9.60 27.30
CA THR A 379 -6.58 9.94 28.72
C THR A 379 -7.20 8.83 29.56
N GLY A 380 -7.75 7.79 28.93
CA GLY A 380 -8.43 6.70 29.62
C GLY A 380 -9.90 6.98 29.90
N VAL A 381 -10.45 8.08 29.38
CA VAL A 381 -11.81 8.55 29.68
C VAL A 381 -12.84 7.78 28.87
N HIS A 382 -13.80 7.13 29.53
CA HIS A 382 -14.88 6.35 28.89
C HIS A 382 -16.13 6.28 29.79
N TRP A 383 -16.39 7.30 30.59
CA TRP A 383 -17.45 7.31 31.62
C TRP A 383 -18.87 7.15 31.05
N LEU A 384 -19.06 7.49 29.77
CA LEU A 384 -20.34 7.41 29.07
C LEU A 384 -20.60 6.01 28.47
N ALA A 385 -19.62 5.11 28.48
CA ALA A 385 -19.75 3.75 27.99
C ALA A 385 -20.79 2.93 28.78
N GLU A 386 -21.60 2.12 28.08
CA GLU A 386 -22.53 1.18 28.71
C GLU A 386 -21.82 0.24 29.70
N SER A 387 -20.67 -0.33 29.31
CA SER A 387 -19.92 -1.23 30.19
C SER A 387 -19.32 -0.53 31.42
N ALA A 388 -19.01 0.77 31.33
CA ALA A 388 -18.54 1.55 32.47
C ALA A 388 -19.65 1.79 33.49
N HIS A 389 -20.88 2.00 33.02
CA HIS A 389 -22.05 2.21 33.87
C HIS A 389 -22.62 0.90 34.43
N SER A 390 -22.65 -0.16 33.61
CA SER A 390 -23.15 -1.47 33.96
C SER A 390 -22.11 -2.56 33.65
N PRO A 391 -21.13 -2.78 34.54
CA PRO A 391 -20.10 -3.81 34.33
C PRO A 391 -20.66 -5.23 34.18
N ALA A 392 -21.89 -5.48 34.64
CA ALA A 392 -22.60 -6.74 34.49
C ALA A 392 -23.12 -7.00 33.06
N ALA A 393 -23.25 -5.96 32.23
CA ALA A 393 -23.67 -6.07 30.83
C ALA A 393 -22.59 -6.75 29.96
N GLY A 394 -21.32 -6.65 30.38
CA GLY A 394 -20.18 -7.17 29.64
C GLY A 394 -19.75 -6.23 28.49
N ASP A 395 -18.51 -6.40 28.07
CA ASP A 395 -17.87 -5.68 26.97
C ASP A 395 -17.46 -6.74 25.92
N PRO A 396 -18.21 -6.88 24.80
CA PRO A 396 -18.01 -7.97 23.84
C PRO A 396 -16.65 -7.95 23.13
N ASP A 397 -16.09 -6.77 22.88
CA ASP A 397 -14.82 -6.56 22.18
C ASP A 397 -13.66 -6.18 23.12
N GLY A 398 -13.95 -5.84 24.38
CA GLY A 398 -12.96 -5.46 25.39
C GLY A 398 -12.43 -4.03 25.19
N ASP A 399 -13.14 -3.20 24.44
CA ASP A 399 -12.78 -1.82 24.10
C ASP A 399 -13.94 -0.86 24.44
N PRO A 400 -14.07 -0.40 25.70
CA PRO A 400 -15.23 0.35 26.19
C PRO A 400 -15.43 1.71 25.51
N TYR A 401 -14.51 2.13 24.64
CA TYR A 401 -14.62 3.36 23.87
C TYR A 401 -15.49 3.19 22.63
N ASN A 402 -15.71 1.95 22.17
CA ASN A 402 -16.62 1.66 21.05
C ASN A 402 -18.04 1.34 21.55
N ASP A 403 -18.26 1.29 22.86
CA ASP A 403 -19.56 0.97 23.44
C ASP A 403 -20.63 2.00 23.05
N ALA A 404 -21.90 1.58 23.05
CA ALA A 404 -22.99 2.53 23.02
C ALA A 404 -22.97 3.42 24.29
N PRO A 405 -23.35 4.71 24.18
CA PRO A 405 -23.53 5.54 25.36
C PRO A 405 -24.68 5.00 26.20
N TYR A 406 -24.51 4.89 27.53
CA TYR A 406 -25.60 4.49 28.42
C TYR A 406 -26.73 5.53 28.45
N ASP A 407 -26.40 6.80 28.20
CA ASP A 407 -27.35 7.89 28.04
C ASP A 407 -27.10 8.65 26.72
N PRO A 408 -27.92 8.42 25.68
CA PRO A 408 -27.82 9.14 24.41
C PRO A 408 -28.12 10.64 24.51
N ALA A 409 -28.89 11.09 25.52
CA ALA A 409 -29.17 12.50 25.72
C ALA A 409 -27.95 13.24 26.27
N GLU A 410 -27.17 12.58 27.13
CA GLU A 410 -25.90 13.11 27.65
C GLU A 410 -24.84 13.25 26.55
N LEU A 411 -24.72 12.24 25.66
CA LEU A 411 -23.86 12.37 24.47
C LEU A 411 -24.24 13.61 23.62
N ALA A 412 -25.54 13.84 23.45
CA ALA A 412 -26.07 14.94 22.66
C ALA A 412 -25.86 16.31 23.34
N GLU A 413 -26.03 16.38 24.67
CA GLU A 413 -25.75 17.55 25.52
C GLU A 413 -24.28 17.94 25.37
N SER A 414 -23.36 17.02 25.62
CA SER A 414 -21.92 17.24 25.57
C SER A 414 -21.43 17.78 24.23
N LEU A 415 -21.87 17.15 23.13
CA LEU A 415 -21.54 17.59 21.78
C LEU A 415 -22.11 18.98 21.49
N ALA A 416 -23.36 19.25 21.90
CA ALA A 416 -23.99 20.56 21.71
C ALA A 416 -23.31 21.65 22.55
N ALA A 417 -22.89 21.36 23.79
CA ALA A 417 -22.16 22.26 24.67
C ALA A 417 -20.80 22.63 24.07
N CYS A 418 -20.05 21.64 23.55
CA CYS A 418 -18.80 21.87 22.85
C CYS A 418 -19.00 22.77 21.62
N LEU A 419 -20.00 22.48 20.78
CA LEU A 419 -20.32 23.29 19.61
C LEU A 419 -20.78 24.70 19.96
N HIS A 420 -21.50 24.88 21.08
CA HIS A 420 -21.85 26.19 21.62
C HIS A 420 -20.59 26.96 22.00
N HIS A 421 -19.65 26.33 22.71
CA HIS A 421 -18.38 26.96 23.04
C HIS A 421 -17.62 27.40 21.78
N LEU A 422 -17.52 26.52 20.77
CA LEU A 422 -16.82 26.84 19.52
C LEU A 422 -17.49 27.98 18.75
N LYS A 423 -18.83 28.00 18.64
CA LYS A 423 -19.54 28.98 17.81
C LYS A 423 -19.92 30.26 18.53
N ALA A 424 -20.54 30.16 19.70
CA ALA A 424 -21.10 31.31 20.42
C ALA A 424 -20.06 32.01 21.31
N VAL A 425 -19.15 31.25 21.94
CA VAL A 425 -18.11 31.82 22.81
C VAL A 425 -16.86 32.20 22.03
N ARG A 426 -16.41 31.30 21.14
CA ARG A 426 -15.16 31.47 20.36
C ARG A 426 -15.36 32.04 18.96
N ASN A 427 -16.60 32.20 18.50
CA ASN A 427 -16.93 32.81 17.21
C ASN A 427 -16.36 32.07 15.98
N TYR A 428 -16.17 30.75 16.06
CA TYR A 428 -15.76 29.95 14.91
C TYR A 428 -16.93 29.78 13.92
N SER A 429 -16.97 30.66 12.94
CA SER A 429 -17.91 30.58 11.81
C SER A 429 -17.59 29.43 10.85
N CYS A 430 -16.35 28.93 10.85
CA CYS A 430 -15.90 27.80 10.04
C CYS A 430 -16.50 26.44 10.48
N VAL A 431 -16.90 26.28 11.73
CA VAL A 431 -17.59 25.05 12.19
C VAL A 431 -18.99 25.04 11.60
N LYS A 432 -19.24 24.22 10.59
CA LYS A 432 -20.50 24.19 9.83
C LYS A 432 -21.31 22.93 10.06
N GLN A 433 -20.63 21.83 10.36
CA GLN A 433 -21.26 20.53 10.49
C GLN A 433 -20.78 19.78 11.73
N VAL A 434 -21.59 18.84 12.18
CA VAL A 434 -21.26 17.86 13.22
C VAL A 434 -21.60 16.46 12.75
N SER A 435 -20.75 15.50 13.09
CA SER A 435 -20.97 14.07 12.96
C SER A 435 -20.90 13.42 14.35
N LEU A 436 -21.87 12.53 14.62
CA LEU A 436 -22.06 11.90 15.93
C LEU A 436 -21.04 10.78 16.21
N TRP A 437 -20.73 10.00 15.19
CA TRP A 437 -20.02 8.74 15.34
C TRP A 437 -19.36 8.34 14.03
N ASN A 438 -18.24 7.63 14.15
CA ASN A 438 -17.51 7.09 13.02
C ASN A 438 -17.88 5.62 12.77
N GLU A 439 -18.39 5.29 11.58
CA GLU A 439 -18.63 3.90 11.15
C GLU A 439 -19.54 3.06 12.07
N PRO A 440 -20.70 3.57 12.52
CA PRO A 440 -21.55 2.87 13.49
C PRO A 440 -22.18 1.56 12.97
N ASP A 441 -22.07 1.27 11.68
CA ASP A 441 -22.48 0.02 11.04
C ASP A 441 -21.46 -1.10 11.17
N GLN A 442 -20.26 -0.80 11.67
CA GLN A 442 -19.23 -1.79 11.92
C GLN A 442 -19.24 -2.22 13.39
N GLY A 443 -19.29 -3.53 13.63
CA GLY A 443 -19.32 -4.09 14.98
C GLY A 443 -18.07 -3.81 15.83
N TRP A 444 -16.99 -3.29 15.22
CA TRP A 444 -15.80 -2.82 15.94
C TRP A 444 -15.91 -1.37 16.41
N ALA A 445 -16.81 -0.56 15.85
CA ALA A 445 -16.90 0.88 16.12
C ALA A 445 -18.12 1.26 16.97
N TYR A 446 -19.16 0.42 16.97
CA TYR A 446 -20.35 0.56 17.82
C TYR A 446 -20.70 -0.83 18.37
N SER A 447 -20.17 -1.12 19.55
CA SER A 447 -20.26 -2.40 20.27
C SER A 447 -21.05 -2.19 21.58
N SER A 448 -21.29 -3.25 22.35
CA SER A 448 -22.14 -3.38 23.58
C SER A 448 -23.48 -4.11 23.39
N PRO A 449 -24.08 -4.69 24.46
CA PRO A 449 -25.36 -5.40 24.37
C PRO A 449 -26.54 -4.56 23.85
N SER A 450 -26.51 -3.23 24.06
CA SER A 450 -27.53 -2.31 23.56
C SER A 450 -27.27 -1.78 22.14
N ALA A 451 -26.09 -2.03 21.57
CA ALA A 451 -25.74 -1.63 20.22
C ALA A 451 -26.46 -2.49 19.15
N ASP A 452 -27.46 -1.91 18.48
CA ASP A 452 -28.19 -2.51 17.36
C ASP A 452 -28.30 -1.48 16.23
N TYR A 453 -27.28 -1.41 15.37
CA TYR A 453 -27.34 -0.59 14.17
C TYR A 453 -28.21 -1.26 13.08
N PRO A 454 -29.13 -0.55 12.40
CA PRO A 454 -29.43 0.89 12.56
C PRO A 454 -30.49 1.20 13.64
N LYS A 455 -31.12 0.21 14.28
CA LYS A 455 -32.36 0.42 15.05
C LYS A 455 -32.21 1.36 16.25
N THR A 456 -31.18 1.19 17.07
CA THR A 456 -30.98 1.98 18.30
C THR A 456 -30.20 3.27 18.04
N PHE A 457 -29.51 3.38 16.90
CA PHE A 457 -28.60 4.48 16.61
C PHE A 457 -29.28 5.74 16.05
N TRP A 458 -30.23 5.61 15.12
CA TRP A 458 -30.88 6.78 14.49
C TRP A 458 -31.53 7.78 15.45
N PRO A 459 -32.17 7.37 16.57
CA PRO A 459 -32.68 8.30 17.57
C PRO A 459 -31.64 9.26 18.17
N TYR A 460 -30.34 8.96 18.06
CA TYR A 460 -29.28 9.83 18.60
C TYR A 460 -29.23 11.16 17.84
N TYR A 461 -29.55 11.15 16.54
CA TYR A 461 -29.68 12.38 15.75
C TYR A 461 -30.81 13.27 16.25
N ASP A 462 -31.93 12.69 16.69
CA ASP A 462 -33.05 13.46 17.24
C ASP A 462 -32.67 14.08 18.60
N ALA A 463 -31.89 13.37 19.42
CA ALA A 463 -31.35 13.89 20.67
C ALA A 463 -30.42 15.08 20.41
N LEU A 464 -29.43 14.92 19.52
CA LEU A 464 -28.51 15.99 19.13
C LEU A 464 -29.26 17.21 18.59
N ALA A 465 -30.25 17.02 17.73
CA ALA A 465 -31.04 18.12 17.18
C ALA A 465 -31.81 18.90 18.27
N ARG A 466 -32.34 18.20 19.29
CA ARG A 466 -32.99 18.85 20.44
C ARG A 466 -31.99 19.69 21.24
N SER A 467 -30.81 19.15 21.57
CA SER A 467 -29.77 19.86 22.33
C SER A 467 -29.23 21.07 21.55
N LEU A 468 -28.98 20.92 20.24
CA LEU A 468 -28.60 22.04 19.37
C LEU A 468 -29.68 23.12 19.29
N LYS A 469 -30.97 22.74 19.28
CA LYS A 469 -32.08 23.69 19.27
C LYS A 469 -32.18 24.44 20.59
N ALA A 470 -32.02 23.75 21.72
CA ALA A 470 -32.03 24.36 23.05
C ALA A 470 -30.93 25.43 23.20
N LEU A 471 -29.76 25.20 22.58
CA LEU A 471 -28.64 26.15 22.57
C LEU A 471 -28.66 27.15 21.40
N GLY A 472 -29.71 27.17 20.58
CA GLY A 472 -29.85 28.10 19.46
C GLY A 472 -28.89 27.87 18.28
N LEU A 473 -28.35 26.66 18.13
CA LEU A 473 -27.33 26.31 17.13
C LEU A 473 -27.86 25.57 15.91
N ARG A 474 -29.07 25.01 15.98
CA ARG A 474 -29.62 24.09 14.96
C ARG A 474 -29.62 24.65 13.53
N ASP A 475 -29.87 25.95 13.36
CA ASP A 475 -29.85 26.60 12.04
C ASP A 475 -28.42 26.85 11.52
N ALA A 476 -27.46 26.96 12.43
CA ALA A 476 -26.06 27.30 12.13
C ALA A 476 -25.15 26.06 12.00
N ILE A 477 -25.61 24.88 12.46
CA ILE A 477 -24.87 23.62 12.43
C ILE A 477 -25.72 22.55 11.75
N LYS A 478 -25.16 21.95 10.69
CA LYS A 478 -25.77 20.84 9.97
C LYS A 478 -25.36 19.51 10.57
N ILE A 479 -26.31 18.59 10.68
CA ILE A 479 -26.06 17.22 11.15
C ILE A 479 -25.70 16.35 9.95
N VAL A 480 -24.53 15.70 10.02
CA VAL A 480 -23.99 14.77 9.03
C VAL A 480 -24.11 13.35 9.57
N GLY A 481 -24.62 12.42 8.77
CA GLY A 481 -24.78 11.01 9.16
C GLY A 481 -25.28 10.14 8.01
N PRO A 482 -25.27 8.79 8.13
CA PRO A 482 -24.86 8.03 9.32
C PRO A 482 -23.36 7.80 9.47
N GLU A 483 -22.52 8.25 8.52
CA GLU A 483 -21.05 8.02 8.52
C GLU A 483 -20.70 6.52 8.46
N THR A 484 -21.45 5.76 7.65
CA THR A 484 -21.28 4.30 7.51
C THR A 484 -19.98 3.92 6.79
N SER A 485 -19.44 2.74 7.09
CA SER A 485 -18.20 2.16 6.55
C SER A 485 -18.37 1.40 5.23
N THR A 486 -17.27 0.85 4.72
CA THR A 486 -17.15 0.09 3.48
C THR A 486 -17.67 -1.34 3.52
N ALA A 487 -18.99 -1.45 3.53
CA ALA A 487 -19.77 -2.34 2.67
C ALA A 487 -21.08 -1.64 2.25
N SER A 488 -21.16 -0.34 2.51
CA SER A 488 -22.42 0.36 2.59
C SER A 488 -23.03 0.61 1.22
N TYR A 489 -22.33 0.85 0.11
CA TYR A 489 -23.06 1.18 -1.14
C TYR A 489 -23.93 0.06 -1.72
N GLU A 490 -23.71 -1.21 -1.36
CA GLU A 490 -24.65 -2.31 -1.67
C GLU A 490 -25.88 -2.30 -0.73
N THR A 491 -25.80 -1.62 0.42
CA THR A 491 -26.85 -1.44 1.43
C THR A 491 -27.33 0.02 1.60
N LEU A 492 -26.75 0.99 0.89
CA LEU A 492 -27.09 2.42 0.87
C LEU A 492 -28.53 2.61 0.34
N PRO A 493 -29.00 1.84 -0.65
CA PRO A 493 -30.41 1.81 -1.02
C PRO A 493 -31.33 1.29 0.09
N ASP A 494 -30.88 0.37 0.95
CA ASP A 494 -31.65 -0.11 2.10
C ASP A 494 -31.70 0.94 3.24
N LEU A 495 -30.64 1.74 3.38
CA LEU A 495 -30.60 2.96 4.20
C LEU A 495 -31.63 4.00 3.75
N ALA A 496 -31.88 4.09 2.45
CA ALA A 496 -32.90 4.94 1.83
C ALA A 496 -34.34 4.43 2.07
N GLY A 497 -34.53 3.12 2.28
CA GLY A 497 -35.82 2.44 2.27
C GLY A 497 -36.44 2.10 3.64
N ARG A 498 -35.75 2.29 4.77
CA ARG A 498 -36.26 1.94 6.11
C ARG A 498 -36.97 3.11 6.82
N PRO A 499 -38.09 2.89 7.52
CA PRO A 499 -38.82 3.92 8.28
C PRO A 499 -38.10 4.42 9.55
N VAL A 500 -36.87 3.96 9.81
CA VAL A 500 -36.10 4.20 11.05
C VAL A 500 -35.19 5.44 10.94
N ARG A 501 -35.14 6.11 9.78
CA ARG A 501 -34.27 7.27 9.55
C ARG A 501 -34.77 8.53 10.28
N SER A 502 -33.89 9.18 11.03
CA SER A 502 -34.15 10.53 11.56
C SER A 502 -34.33 11.54 10.41
N LYS A 503 -35.25 12.49 10.60
CA LYS A 503 -35.46 13.62 9.68
C LYS A 503 -34.51 14.79 9.96
N GLU A 504 -33.72 14.70 11.02
CA GLU A 504 -32.82 15.76 11.46
C GLU A 504 -31.46 15.73 10.75
N VAL A 505 -31.12 14.63 10.08
CA VAL A 505 -29.90 14.55 9.25
C VAL A 505 -30.05 15.44 8.02
N ASP A 506 -29.15 16.43 7.91
CA ASP A 506 -29.13 17.42 6.83
C ASP A 506 -28.31 16.93 5.62
N ILE A 507 -27.29 16.11 5.85
CA ILE A 507 -26.34 15.62 4.84
C ILE A 507 -26.15 14.13 5.05
N LEU A 508 -26.38 13.35 3.99
CA LEU A 508 -26.10 11.91 4.01
C LEU A 508 -24.62 11.69 3.78
N ALA A 509 -23.97 10.97 4.69
CA ALA A 509 -22.54 10.71 4.62
C ALA A 509 -22.20 9.24 4.83
N HIS A 510 -21.18 8.79 4.11
CA HIS A 510 -20.59 7.46 4.19
C HIS A 510 -19.11 7.51 3.81
N HIS A 511 -18.40 6.43 4.12
CA HIS A 511 -17.00 6.23 3.81
C HIS A 511 -16.87 5.32 2.58
N ASP A 512 -15.96 5.65 1.65
CA ASP A 512 -15.77 4.89 0.42
C ASP A 512 -14.31 4.51 0.16
N TYR A 513 -13.91 3.40 0.76
CA TYR A 513 -12.66 2.68 0.53
C TYR A 513 -12.74 1.61 -0.58
N LEU A 514 -13.94 1.27 -1.07
CA LEU A 514 -14.16 0.19 -2.04
C LEU A 514 -14.50 0.69 -3.45
N GLY A 515 -14.83 1.97 -3.60
CA GLY A 515 -14.79 2.69 -4.86
C GLY A 515 -13.34 2.88 -5.25
N TYR A 516 -12.82 2.01 -6.11
CA TYR A 516 -11.49 2.15 -6.67
C TYR A 516 -11.45 1.71 -8.13
N ALA A 517 -10.60 2.37 -8.90
CA ALA A 517 -10.24 1.98 -10.24
C ALA A 517 -9.10 0.95 -10.18
N ASP A 518 -9.41 -0.31 -10.51
CA ASP A 518 -8.44 -1.40 -10.54
C ASP A 518 -7.66 -1.35 -11.87
N TYR A 519 -6.37 -1.05 -11.79
CA TYR A 519 -5.50 -0.93 -12.97
C TYR A 519 -5.00 -2.28 -13.48
N HIS A 520 -5.13 -3.36 -12.69
CA HIS A 520 -4.42 -4.62 -12.90
C HIS A 520 -5.35 -5.81 -13.22
N ARG A 521 -6.67 -5.72 -12.99
CA ARG A 521 -7.62 -6.84 -13.23
C ARG A 521 -8.61 -6.58 -14.38
N VAL A 522 -8.93 -7.65 -15.14
CA VAL A 522 -9.68 -7.68 -16.42
C VAL A 522 -11.12 -7.19 -16.31
N ASP A 523 -11.78 -7.59 -15.24
CA ASP A 523 -13.06 -7.05 -14.84
C ASP A 523 -12.79 -5.76 -14.05
N ARG A 524 -13.64 -4.72 -14.11
CA ARG A 524 -13.67 -3.51 -13.21
C ARG A 524 -13.54 -2.12 -13.86
N GLY A 525 -14.58 -1.73 -14.62
CA GLY A 525 -15.23 -0.43 -14.35
C GLY A 525 -16.22 -0.52 -13.18
N THR A 526 -16.49 -1.73 -12.68
CA THR A 526 -17.61 -2.10 -11.82
C THR A 526 -17.59 -1.52 -10.40
N PRO A 527 -16.46 -1.39 -9.66
CA PRO A 527 -16.48 -0.83 -8.30
C PRO A 527 -16.78 0.68 -8.29
N THR A 528 -16.04 1.49 -9.04
CA THR A 528 -16.34 2.92 -9.20
C THR A 528 -17.71 3.14 -9.87
N ALA A 529 -18.08 2.32 -10.87
CA ALA A 529 -19.42 2.40 -11.46
C ALA A 529 -20.53 1.99 -10.46
N ARG A 530 -20.31 1.01 -9.58
CA ARG A 530 -21.24 0.64 -8.50
C ARG A 530 -21.37 1.77 -7.48
N ALA A 531 -20.24 2.32 -7.03
CA ALA A 531 -20.23 3.45 -6.11
C ALA A 531 -20.98 4.65 -6.70
N THR A 532 -20.65 5.06 -7.94
CA THR A 532 -21.32 6.18 -8.62
C THR A 532 -22.80 5.91 -8.91
N LYS A 533 -23.18 4.66 -9.21
CA LYS A 533 -24.59 4.27 -9.31
C LYS A 533 -25.30 4.42 -7.97
N ALA A 534 -24.72 3.93 -6.88
CA ALA A 534 -25.29 4.09 -5.54
C ALA A 534 -25.40 5.58 -5.15
N TYR A 535 -24.42 6.41 -5.50
CA TYR A 535 -24.48 7.86 -5.31
C TYR A 535 -25.65 8.47 -6.08
N ALA A 536 -25.82 8.09 -7.35
CA ALA A 536 -26.94 8.56 -8.14
C ALA A 536 -28.30 8.10 -7.58
N GLU A 537 -28.40 6.87 -7.04
CA GLU A 537 -29.61 6.35 -6.40
C GLU A 537 -29.95 7.11 -5.11
N LEU A 538 -28.96 7.38 -4.26
CA LEU A 538 -29.14 8.17 -3.03
C LEU A 538 -29.66 9.57 -3.29
N ARG A 539 -29.41 10.16 -4.46
CA ARG A 539 -29.91 11.50 -4.79
C ARG A 539 -31.43 11.56 -4.83
N SER A 540 -32.10 10.42 -5.04
CA SER A 540 -33.56 10.33 -4.95
C SER A 540 -34.11 10.75 -3.59
N LEU A 541 -33.28 10.75 -2.54
CA LEU A 541 -33.65 11.18 -1.18
C LEU A 541 -33.72 12.70 -0.99
N GLY A 542 -33.24 13.49 -1.96
CA GLY A 542 -33.31 14.95 -1.92
C GLY A 542 -32.36 15.63 -0.92
N LEU A 543 -31.45 14.89 -0.30
CA LEU A 543 -30.40 15.42 0.59
C LEU A 543 -29.05 15.46 -0.14
N PRO A 544 -28.15 16.42 0.20
CA PRO A 544 -26.75 16.36 -0.22
C PRO A 544 -26.09 15.05 0.25
N ILE A 545 -25.29 14.46 -0.62
CA ILE A 545 -24.51 13.24 -0.32
C ILE A 545 -23.05 13.63 -0.19
N ALA A 546 -22.37 13.16 0.84
CA ALA A 546 -20.96 13.41 1.07
C ALA A 546 -20.20 12.09 1.22
N VAL A 547 -19.00 12.05 0.65
CA VAL A 547 -18.01 11.02 0.99
C VAL A 547 -17.06 11.64 1.99
N THR A 548 -17.30 11.38 3.27
CA THR A 548 -16.59 12.01 4.40
C THR A 548 -15.29 11.32 4.75
N GLU A 549 -15.04 10.15 4.18
CA GLU A 549 -13.79 9.43 4.27
C GLU A 549 -13.59 8.56 3.04
N PHE A 550 -12.41 8.62 2.43
CA PHE A 550 -12.04 7.70 1.34
C PHE A 550 -10.52 7.58 1.25
N GLY A 551 -10.04 6.48 0.69
CA GLY A 551 -8.63 6.17 0.52
C GLY A 551 -8.42 4.93 -0.35
N ASN A 552 -7.17 4.64 -0.72
CA ASN A 552 -6.89 3.53 -1.63
C ASN A 552 -6.84 2.19 -0.91
N MET A 553 -7.91 1.39 -0.99
CA MET A 553 -7.90 -0.03 -0.61
C MET A 553 -8.03 -0.98 -1.81
N GLY A 554 -7.73 -0.47 -3.01
CA GLY A 554 -7.77 -1.27 -4.24
C GLY A 554 -6.78 -2.44 -4.27
N ASN A 555 -5.73 -2.34 -3.45
CA ASN A 555 -4.73 -3.39 -3.20
C ASN A 555 -5.07 -4.25 -1.96
N GLY A 556 -6.28 -4.13 -1.41
CA GLY A 556 -6.69 -4.74 -0.16
C GLY A 556 -6.70 -3.75 1.01
N SER A 557 -7.15 -4.22 2.18
CA SER A 557 -7.14 -3.45 3.44
C SER A 557 -5.78 -3.43 4.13
N GLU A 558 -4.73 -3.80 3.41
CA GLU A 558 -3.39 -4.00 3.94
C GLU A 558 -2.47 -2.85 3.56
N GLU A 559 -1.32 -2.81 4.22
CA GLU A 559 -0.30 -1.81 3.96
C GLU A 559 0.26 -1.97 2.55
N VAL A 560 0.21 -0.89 1.77
CA VAL A 560 0.83 -0.84 0.45
C VAL A 560 2.18 -0.15 0.58
N THR A 561 3.25 -0.84 0.20
CA THR A 561 4.61 -0.28 0.12
C THR A 561 5.01 -0.09 -1.34
N GLY A 562 5.84 0.94 -1.59
CA GLY A 562 6.34 1.25 -2.94
C GLY A 562 5.59 2.39 -3.63
N GLU A 563 6.35 3.35 -4.16
CA GLU A 563 5.80 4.60 -4.71
C GLU A 563 4.87 4.37 -5.91
N GLU A 564 5.12 3.36 -6.75
CA GLU A 564 4.29 3.07 -7.92
C GLU A 564 2.90 2.56 -7.55
N ALA A 565 2.81 1.59 -6.62
CA ALA A 565 1.56 1.03 -6.17
C ALA A 565 0.71 2.07 -5.41
N VAL A 566 1.37 2.90 -4.59
CA VAL A 566 0.73 4.04 -3.93
C VAL A 566 0.25 5.06 -4.97
N TRP A 567 1.07 5.39 -5.97
CA TRP A 567 0.70 6.32 -7.04
C TRP A 567 -0.52 5.85 -7.83
N ALA A 568 -0.55 4.57 -8.20
CA ALA A 568 -1.69 3.94 -8.84
C ALA A 568 -2.95 4.13 -8.00
N GLY A 569 -2.87 3.79 -6.71
CA GLY A 569 -3.92 4.00 -5.74
C GLY A 569 -4.46 5.42 -5.68
N SER A 570 -3.55 6.40 -5.68
CA SER A 570 -3.92 7.81 -5.65
C SER A 570 -4.63 8.29 -6.91
N LEU A 571 -4.23 7.81 -8.10
CA LEU A 571 -4.97 8.09 -9.33
C LEU A 571 -6.37 7.48 -9.29
N SER A 572 -6.52 6.28 -8.72
CA SER A 572 -7.82 5.64 -8.49
C SER A 572 -8.71 6.50 -7.58
N CYS A 573 -8.17 7.00 -6.47
CA CYS A 573 -8.86 7.94 -5.60
C CYS A 573 -9.31 9.20 -6.34
N CYS A 574 -8.47 9.75 -7.22
CA CYS A 574 -8.83 10.90 -8.05
C CYS A 574 -9.99 10.59 -9.00
N ARG A 575 -10.01 9.39 -9.58
CA ARG A 575 -11.09 8.94 -10.46
C ARG A 575 -12.43 8.87 -9.73
N VAL A 576 -12.43 8.34 -8.51
CA VAL A 576 -13.64 8.23 -7.66
C VAL A 576 -14.21 9.61 -7.35
N VAL A 577 -13.35 10.59 -7.03
CA VAL A 577 -13.78 11.99 -6.85
C VAL A 577 -14.41 12.53 -8.13
N ILE A 578 -13.73 12.41 -9.28
CA ILE A 578 -14.21 12.96 -10.56
C ILE A 578 -15.54 12.33 -10.98
N GLU A 579 -15.66 11.01 -10.96
CA GLU A 579 -16.88 10.31 -11.36
C GLU A 579 -18.01 10.49 -10.33
N GLY A 580 -17.69 10.53 -9.04
CA GLY A 580 -18.67 10.78 -7.98
C GLY A 580 -19.24 12.19 -8.03
N LEU A 581 -18.43 13.21 -8.37
CA LEU A 581 -18.94 14.56 -8.65
C LEU A 581 -19.92 14.55 -9.84
N ASN A 582 -19.60 13.83 -10.92
CA ASN A 582 -20.51 13.66 -12.06
C ASN A 582 -21.81 12.91 -11.67
N ALA A 583 -21.74 11.99 -10.70
CA ALA A 583 -22.91 11.32 -10.11
C ALA A 583 -23.73 12.23 -9.17
N GLY A 584 -23.18 13.38 -8.77
CA GLY A 584 -23.84 14.41 -7.98
C GLY A 584 -23.51 14.38 -6.48
N VAL A 585 -22.40 13.75 -6.09
CA VAL A 585 -21.84 13.88 -4.73
C VAL A 585 -21.48 15.35 -4.45
N ALA A 586 -21.80 15.83 -3.26
CA ALA A 586 -21.68 17.22 -2.84
C ALA A 586 -20.32 17.59 -2.23
N GLY A 587 -19.51 16.61 -1.84
CA GLY A 587 -18.15 16.80 -1.34
C GLY A 587 -17.41 15.50 -1.02
N PHE A 588 -16.08 15.59 -0.94
CA PHE A 588 -15.16 14.48 -0.66
C PHE A 588 -14.07 14.89 0.33
N LEU A 589 -13.74 14.01 1.28
CA LEU A 589 -12.68 14.21 2.26
C LEU A 589 -11.71 13.03 2.31
N ARG A 590 -10.47 13.26 1.89
CA ARG A 590 -9.44 12.21 1.76
C ARG A 590 -8.88 11.84 3.13
N TRP A 591 -8.79 10.54 3.40
CA TRP A 591 -8.08 9.95 4.53
C TRP A 591 -6.59 9.75 4.17
N GLU A 592 -5.61 10.34 4.88
CA GLU A 592 -5.70 11.46 5.82
C GLU A 592 -4.49 12.42 5.75
N PHE A 593 -4.69 13.68 6.16
CA PHE A 593 -3.63 14.70 6.18
C PHE A 593 -2.80 14.59 7.46
N LYS A 594 -1.89 13.63 7.47
CA LYS A 594 -1.03 13.31 8.61
C LYS A 594 0.25 12.60 8.16
N PRO A 595 1.34 12.66 8.95
CA PRO A 595 2.55 11.87 8.72
C PRO A 595 2.34 10.37 8.98
N TYR A 596 2.75 9.55 8.02
CA TYR A 596 2.85 8.09 8.14
C TYR A 596 4.28 7.59 7.97
N GLY A 597 4.59 6.47 8.61
CA GLY A 597 5.87 5.77 8.49
C GLY A 597 5.92 4.86 7.26
N VAL A 598 6.55 3.70 7.42
CA VAL A 598 6.60 2.66 6.36
C VAL A 598 5.26 2.00 6.11
N SER A 599 4.42 1.98 7.13
CA SER A 599 3.10 1.38 7.14
C SER A 599 2.03 2.39 6.72
N TRP A 600 1.03 1.94 5.95
CA TRP A 600 -0.15 2.73 5.53
C TRP A 600 0.13 3.96 4.65
N GLN A 601 1.22 3.94 3.86
CA GLN A 601 1.63 5.05 2.99
C GLN A 601 0.59 5.46 1.94
N ASN A 602 -0.29 4.54 1.53
CA ASN A 602 -1.40 4.79 0.61
C ASN A 602 -2.49 5.74 1.13
N PHE A 603 -2.50 6.05 2.42
CA PHE A 603 -3.46 6.98 3.04
C PHE A 603 -2.84 8.33 3.40
N GLY A 604 -1.61 8.33 3.91
CA GLY A 604 -0.96 9.53 4.43
C GLY A 604 -0.62 10.58 3.38
N ALA A 605 -1.12 11.81 3.57
CA ALA A 605 -0.65 12.96 2.79
C ALA A 605 0.79 13.33 3.10
N LEU A 606 1.31 13.00 4.29
CA LEU A 606 2.67 13.30 4.72
C LEU A 606 3.41 12.02 5.08
N THR A 607 4.74 12.05 5.01
CA THR A 607 5.61 10.95 5.43
C THR A 607 6.55 11.38 6.55
N SER A 608 6.78 10.50 7.53
CA SER A 608 7.81 10.63 8.57
C SER A 608 9.13 9.94 8.21
N LEU A 609 9.21 9.36 7.00
CA LEU A 609 10.41 8.70 6.48
C LEU A 609 11.46 9.67 5.94
N SER A 610 11.16 10.97 5.93
CA SER A 610 12.14 11.98 5.52
C SER A 610 13.40 11.85 6.39
N GLN A 611 14.54 11.81 5.71
CA GLN A 611 15.86 11.87 6.36
C GLN A 611 16.23 13.30 6.77
N ARG A 612 15.49 14.31 6.29
CA ARG A 612 15.83 15.73 6.47
C ARG A 612 14.85 16.45 7.37
N TYR A 613 13.57 16.09 7.30
CA TYR A 613 12.48 16.81 7.96
C TYR A 613 11.72 15.92 8.92
N LEU A 614 11.10 16.52 9.94
CA LEU A 614 10.22 15.81 10.88
C LEU A 614 9.02 15.15 10.15
N TYR A 615 8.55 15.80 9.10
CA TYR A 615 7.63 15.27 8.10
C TYR A 615 7.73 16.08 6.81
N GLU A 616 7.35 15.47 5.69
CA GLU A 616 7.27 16.12 4.39
C GLU A 616 6.08 15.60 3.56
N PRO A 617 5.63 16.34 2.52
CA PRO A 617 4.62 15.85 1.58
C PRO A 617 4.97 14.47 1.01
N TYR A 618 4.09 13.49 1.21
CA TYR A 618 4.27 12.21 0.55
C TYR A 618 3.78 12.31 -0.89
N ARG A 619 4.73 12.42 -1.82
CA ARG A 619 4.54 12.84 -3.22
C ARG A 619 3.37 12.12 -3.92
N PRO A 620 3.25 10.78 -3.85
CA PRO A 620 2.20 10.07 -4.58
C PRO A 620 0.78 10.33 -4.06
N VAL A 621 0.61 10.85 -2.84
CA VAL A 621 -0.72 11.11 -2.22
C VAL A 621 -1.03 12.60 -2.13
N PHE A 622 -0.05 13.39 -1.68
CA PHE A 622 -0.23 14.82 -1.37
C PHE A 622 -0.63 15.65 -2.58
N PHE A 623 0.20 15.64 -3.62
CA PHE A 623 0.04 16.51 -4.78
C PHE A 623 -1.18 16.21 -5.66
N PRO A 624 -1.52 14.95 -6.01
CA PRO A 624 -2.71 14.71 -6.84
C PRO A 624 -3.99 15.20 -6.15
N HIS A 625 -4.13 14.95 -4.85
CA HIS A 625 -5.30 15.42 -4.09
C HIS A 625 -5.26 16.93 -3.82
N ALA A 626 -4.07 17.51 -3.60
CA ALA A 626 -3.92 18.96 -3.53
C ALA A 626 -4.34 19.64 -4.85
N LEU A 627 -4.03 19.06 -6.02
CA LEU A 627 -4.47 19.61 -7.30
C LEU A 627 -6.00 19.61 -7.43
N LEU A 628 -6.68 18.56 -6.95
CA LEU A 628 -8.14 18.52 -6.86
C LEU A 628 -8.66 19.68 -6.01
N CYS A 629 -8.10 19.90 -4.81
CA CYS A 629 -8.50 20.98 -3.91
C CYS A 629 -8.24 22.38 -4.51
N HIS A 630 -7.10 22.61 -5.18
CA HIS A 630 -6.79 23.87 -5.85
C HIS A 630 -7.76 24.20 -6.99
N ALA A 631 -8.19 23.18 -7.73
CA ALA A 631 -9.07 23.29 -8.88
C ALA A 631 -10.55 23.43 -8.49
N ALA A 632 -11.00 22.66 -7.51
CA ALA A 632 -12.40 22.55 -7.16
C ALA A 632 -12.87 23.75 -6.30
N THR A 633 -13.82 24.51 -6.82
CA THR A 633 -14.40 25.66 -6.09
C THR A 633 -15.69 25.24 -5.40
N ARG A 634 -15.75 25.35 -4.06
CA ARG A 634 -16.98 25.12 -3.29
C ARG A 634 -18.11 26.00 -3.80
N GLY A 635 -19.29 25.42 -3.95
CA GLY A 635 -20.49 26.06 -4.47
C GLY A 635 -20.63 26.01 -5.99
N ALA A 636 -19.64 25.46 -6.72
CA ALA A 636 -19.72 25.29 -8.17
C ALA A 636 -20.81 24.28 -8.57
N ASP A 637 -21.49 24.59 -9.68
CA ASP A 637 -22.35 23.64 -10.37
C ASP A 637 -21.47 22.62 -11.10
N VAL A 638 -21.80 21.34 -10.95
CA VAL A 638 -21.17 20.26 -11.72
C VAL A 638 -21.89 20.18 -13.05
N LEU A 639 -21.19 20.49 -14.13
CA LEU A 639 -21.73 20.49 -15.48
C LEU A 639 -21.70 19.08 -16.08
N GLN A 640 -22.66 18.77 -16.95
CA GLN A 640 -22.66 17.50 -17.67
C GLN A 640 -21.42 17.39 -18.57
N THR A 641 -20.56 16.41 -18.29
CA THR A 641 -19.46 15.98 -19.15
C THR A 641 -19.83 14.69 -19.87
N ILE A 642 -19.45 14.59 -21.14
CA ILE A 642 -19.59 13.36 -21.93
C ILE A 642 -18.22 13.04 -22.51
N VAL A 643 -17.57 12.02 -21.93
CA VAL A 643 -16.29 11.51 -22.41
C VAL A 643 -16.56 10.38 -23.40
N ARG A 644 -15.93 10.45 -24.58
CA ARG A 644 -15.98 9.42 -25.62
C ARG A 644 -14.57 9.13 -26.11
N GLY A 645 -14.28 7.85 -26.31
CA GLY A 645 -12.95 7.40 -26.71
C GLY A 645 -11.99 7.32 -25.53
N GLY A 646 -10.69 7.23 -25.79
CA GLY A 646 -9.69 7.04 -24.74
C GLY A 646 -9.79 5.67 -24.07
N LEU A 647 -10.37 4.70 -24.78
CA LEU A 647 -10.52 3.35 -24.28
C LEU A 647 -9.17 2.64 -24.26
N ASP A 648 -8.95 1.86 -23.22
CA ASP A 648 -7.93 0.82 -23.30
C ASP A 648 -8.42 -0.36 -24.16
N GLU A 649 -7.54 -1.32 -24.32
CA GLU A 649 -7.80 -2.56 -25.03
C GLU A 649 -8.91 -3.45 -24.45
N ASN A 650 -9.41 -3.13 -23.25
CA ASN A 650 -10.53 -3.79 -22.58
C ASN A 650 -11.83 -2.99 -22.69
N ALA A 651 -11.84 -1.98 -23.57
CA ALA A 651 -12.91 -1.00 -23.69
C ALA A 651 -13.20 -0.23 -22.38
N VAL A 652 -12.23 -0.15 -21.47
CA VAL A 652 -12.33 0.63 -20.23
C VAL A 652 -11.87 2.06 -20.54
N PRO A 653 -12.69 3.10 -20.28
CA PRO A 653 -12.24 4.47 -20.40
C PRO A 653 -11.09 4.75 -19.44
N ARG A 654 -9.96 5.25 -19.97
CA ARG A 654 -8.78 5.66 -19.19
C ARG A 654 -8.67 7.18 -18.98
N VAL A 655 -9.61 7.91 -19.56
CA VAL A 655 -9.78 9.34 -19.30
C VAL A 655 -11.12 9.56 -18.64
N THR A 656 -11.10 10.29 -17.53
CA THR A 656 -12.31 10.83 -16.90
C THR A 656 -12.19 12.34 -16.77
N CYS A 657 -13.33 13.02 -16.74
CA CYS A 657 -13.39 14.47 -16.65
C CYS A 657 -14.62 14.93 -15.89
N VAL A 658 -14.42 15.91 -15.01
CA VAL A 658 -15.49 16.71 -14.41
C VAL A 658 -15.30 18.16 -14.83
N ALA A 659 -16.42 18.82 -15.15
CA ALA A 659 -16.48 20.24 -15.43
C ALA A 659 -17.25 20.94 -14.31
N LEU A 660 -16.64 21.96 -13.73
CA LEU A 660 -17.21 22.75 -12.64
C LEU A 660 -17.39 24.18 -13.14
N HIS A 661 -18.54 24.78 -12.85
CA HIS A 661 -18.76 26.20 -13.10
C HIS A 661 -19.20 26.91 -11.84
N HIS A 662 -18.46 27.95 -11.47
CA HIS A 662 -18.84 28.85 -10.40
C HIS A 662 -19.02 30.25 -10.99
N ARG A 663 -20.11 30.94 -10.64
CA ARG A 663 -20.42 32.26 -11.17
C ARG A 663 -19.26 33.27 -11.05
N ASP A 664 -18.51 33.19 -9.95
CA ASP A 664 -17.43 34.15 -9.64
C ASP A 664 -16.04 33.62 -10.01
N ALA A 665 -15.84 32.30 -10.09
CA ALA A 665 -14.53 31.70 -10.38
C ALA A 665 -14.42 31.20 -11.84
N GLY A 666 -15.53 31.21 -12.57
CA GLY A 666 -15.65 30.73 -13.93
C GLY A 666 -15.65 29.21 -14.03
N THR A 667 -15.13 28.70 -15.14
CA THR A 667 -15.18 27.29 -15.50
C THR A 667 -13.84 26.61 -15.23
N THR A 668 -13.90 25.44 -14.59
CA THR A 668 -12.74 24.58 -14.33
C THR A 668 -13.01 23.17 -14.85
N LEU A 669 -12.03 22.57 -15.52
CA LEU A 669 -12.02 21.17 -15.90
C LEU A 669 -10.95 20.46 -15.08
N ILE A 670 -11.29 19.29 -14.56
CA ILE A 670 -10.32 18.36 -13.98
C ILE A 670 -10.34 17.13 -14.88
N LEU A 671 -9.17 16.73 -15.37
CA LEU A 671 -8.97 15.57 -16.23
C LEU A 671 -7.98 14.63 -15.57
N LEU A 672 -8.29 13.34 -15.65
CA LEU A 672 -7.39 12.28 -15.23
C LEU A 672 -7.08 11.42 -16.44
N ASN A 673 -5.80 11.14 -16.67
CA ASN A 673 -5.37 10.03 -17.51
C ASN A 673 -4.76 8.97 -16.60
N ASP A 674 -5.54 7.95 -16.30
CA ASP A 674 -5.10 6.84 -15.47
C ASP A 674 -4.52 5.68 -16.29
N GLY A 675 -4.52 5.83 -17.62
CA GLY A 675 -3.94 4.91 -18.59
C GLY A 675 -2.43 5.01 -18.72
N PHE A 676 -1.88 4.09 -19.51
CA PHE A 676 -0.44 3.93 -19.71
C PHE A 676 0.08 4.62 -20.97
N GLN A 677 -0.81 5.21 -21.78
CA GLN A 677 -0.43 6.02 -22.94
C GLN A 677 -0.87 7.47 -22.80
N ALA A 678 -0.15 8.36 -23.50
CA ALA A 678 -0.58 9.74 -23.64
C ALA A 678 -1.90 9.82 -24.43
N LYS A 679 -2.80 10.72 -24.01
CA LYS A 679 -4.13 10.87 -24.62
C LYS A 679 -4.28 12.23 -25.29
N LYS A 680 -4.68 12.22 -26.56
CA LYS A 680 -5.03 13.42 -27.32
C LYS A 680 -6.50 13.75 -27.06
N ILE A 681 -6.72 14.77 -26.25
CA ILE A 681 -8.04 15.23 -25.84
C ILE A 681 -8.53 16.32 -26.79
N THR A 682 -9.74 16.17 -27.28
CA THR A 682 -10.53 17.20 -27.96
C THR A 682 -11.65 17.65 -27.04
N LEU A 683 -11.53 18.85 -26.49
CA LEU A 683 -12.55 19.49 -25.67
C LEU A 683 -13.56 20.21 -26.57
N ARG A 684 -14.85 19.98 -26.35
CA ARG A 684 -15.96 20.63 -27.05
C ARG A 684 -16.86 21.32 -26.04
N PHE A 685 -16.92 22.63 -26.11
CA PHE A 685 -17.70 23.49 -25.23
C PHE A 685 -18.99 23.87 -25.93
N ASP A 686 -20.12 23.59 -25.30
CA ASP A 686 -21.40 24.10 -25.77
C ASP A 686 -21.36 25.65 -25.80
N PRO A 687 -21.77 26.31 -26.91
CA PRO A 687 -21.79 27.77 -27.01
C PRO A 687 -22.64 28.47 -25.94
N LYS A 688 -23.55 27.76 -25.28
CA LYS A 688 -24.38 28.26 -24.18
C LYS A 688 -23.66 28.22 -22.82
N LEU A 689 -22.44 27.71 -22.76
CA LEU A 689 -21.67 27.72 -21.51
C LEU A 689 -21.40 29.17 -21.06
N PRO A 690 -21.47 29.45 -19.75
CA PRO A 690 -21.16 30.77 -19.24
C PRO A 690 -19.67 31.11 -19.45
N GLY A 691 -19.38 32.36 -19.82
CA GLY A 691 -18.01 32.88 -19.99
C GLY A 691 -17.67 33.42 -21.39
N GLY A 692 -18.50 33.16 -22.41
CA GLY A 692 -18.25 33.62 -23.79
C GLY A 692 -17.05 32.93 -24.45
N MET A 693 -16.85 33.15 -25.75
CA MET A 693 -15.71 32.60 -26.51
C MET A 693 -14.87 33.74 -27.09
N PRO A 694 -13.53 33.63 -27.13
CA PRO A 694 -12.72 32.47 -26.71
C PRO A 694 -12.55 32.36 -25.19
N LEU A 695 -12.45 31.13 -24.67
CA LEU A 695 -12.08 30.88 -23.27
C LEU A 695 -10.56 30.68 -23.17
N ARG A 696 -9.94 31.27 -22.15
CA ARG A 696 -8.54 31.04 -21.81
C ARG A 696 -8.46 30.28 -20.49
N LEU A 697 -7.83 29.12 -20.51
CA LEU A 697 -7.74 28.20 -19.37
C LEU A 697 -6.28 28.09 -18.93
N GLY A 698 -5.96 28.55 -17.72
CA GLY A 698 -4.68 28.25 -17.09
C GLY A 698 -4.59 26.76 -16.78
N HIS A 699 -3.43 26.14 -16.98
CA HIS A 699 -3.27 24.68 -16.95
C HIS A 699 -2.19 24.25 -15.96
N LEU A 700 -2.60 23.50 -14.94
CA LEU A 700 -1.74 22.84 -13.97
C LEU A 700 -1.84 21.32 -14.13
N ALA A 701 -0.76 20.62 -13.83
CA ALA A 701 -0.70 19.17 -13.91
C ALA A 701 0.17 18.58 -12.80
N TYR A 702 -0.06 17.30 -12.52
CA TYR A 702 0.82 16.51 -11.68
C TYR A 702 0.93 15.07 -12.19
N ASP A 703 2.15 14.53 -12.14
CA ASP A 703 2.48 13.12 -12.27
C ASP A 703 3.60 12.76 -11.28
N ALA A 704 3.79 11.47 -10.99
CA ALA A 704 4.72 11.02 -9.95
C ALA A 704 6.20 11.35 -10.24
N THR A 705 6.56 11.70 -11.49
CA THR A 705 7.95 12.06 -11.82
C THR A 705 8.32 13.46 -11.31
N LEU A 706 7.33 14.31 -11.00
CA LEU A 706 7.56 15.68 -10.56
C LEU A 706 7.99 15.76 -9.09
N PRO A 707 9.10 16.47 -8.78
CA PRO A 707 9.76 16.40 -7.46
C PRO A 707 8.94 17.05 -6.34
N GLU A 708 8.47 18.28 -6.51
CA GLU A 708 8.02 19.08 -5.36
C GLU A 708 6.81 20.01 -5.63
N THR A 709 6.26 20.05 -6.84
CA THR A 709 5.11 20.92 -7.15
C THR A 709 4.40 20.53 -8.45
N PHE A 710 3.34 21.27 -8.78
CA PHE A 710 2.59 21.14 -10.04
C PHE A 710 3.40 21.68 -11.22
N TYR A 711 3.29 20.98 -12.35
CA TYR A 711 3.80 21.50 -13.62
C TYR A 711 2.81 22.49 -14.22
N LYS A 712 3.30 23.67 -14.62
CA LYS A 712 2.51 24.71 -15.28
C LYS A 712 2.68 24.61 -16.80
N TYR A 713 1.62 24.20 -17.48
CA TYR A 713 1.55 24.23 -18.94
C TYR A 713 1.18 25.64 -19.45
N PRO A 714 1.45 25.95 -20.73
CA PRO A 714 0.89 27.12 -21.39
C PRO A 714 -0.64 27.14 -21.31
N ASP A 715 -1.23 28.32 -21.21
CA ASP A 715 -2.68 28.45 -21.16
C ASP A 715 -3.33 27.87 -22.43
N LEU A 716 -4.39 27.09 -22.24
CA LEU A 716 -5.17 26.52 -23.33
C LEU A 716 -6.24 27.53 -23.79
N THR A 717 -6.22 27.88 -25.07
CA THR A 717 -7.26 28.75 -25.67
C THR A 717 -8.31 27.89 -26.35
N VAL A 718 -9.58 28.10 -26.00
CA VAL A 718 -10.75 27.50 -26.64
C VAL A 718 -11.27 28.47 -27.69
N ALA A 719 -11.05 28.15 -28.96
CA ALA A 719 -11.53 28.95 -30.09
C ALA A 719 -12.71 28.24 -30.75
N ASN A 720 -13.77 29.00 -31.09
CA ASN A 720 -14.98 28.46 -31.72
C ASN A 720 -15.61 27.27 -30.96
N GLY A 721 -15.51 27.26 -29.63
CA GLY A 721 -16.05 26.19 -28.79
C GLY A 721 -15.21 24.90 -28.77
N GLN A 722 -13.99 24.89 -29.30
CA GLN A 722 -13.14 23.69 -29.31
C GLN A 722 -11.69 24.00 -28.89
N ALA A 723 -11.06 23.04 -28.24
CA ALA A 723 -9.62 23.02 -27.98
C ALA A 723 -9.07 21.59 -28.03
N THR A 724 -7.77 21.45 -28.29
CA THR A 724 -7.09 20.16 -28.26
C THR A 724 -5.83 20.23 -27.40
N LEU A 725 -5.57 19.18 -26.63
CA LEU A 725 -4.36 19.04 -25.82
C LEU A 725 -3.96 17.56 -25.75
N THR A 726 -2.69 17.30 -25.46
CA THR A 726 -2.22 15.94 -25.14
C THR A 726 -1.86 15.89 -23.66
N ILE A 727 -2.43 14.93 -22.94
CA ILE A 727 -2.12 14.70 -21.52
C ILE A 727 -1.23 13.44 -21.38
N PRO A 728 -0.13 13.48 -20.61
CA PRO A 728 0.76 12.33 -20.38
C PRO A 728 0.02 11.14 -19.74
N PRO A 729 0.56 9.91 -19.83
CA PRO A 729 0.05 8.78 -19.06
C PRO A 729 0.14 9.04 -17.56
N ARG A 730 -0.68 8.34 -16.77
CA ARG A 730 -0.61 8.33 -15.30
C ARG A 730 -0.49 9.73 -14.71
N SER A 731 -1.41 10.62 -15.08
CA SER A 731 -1.36 12.04 -14.75
C SER A 731 -2.73 12.62 -14.44
N ILE A 732 -2.72 13.68 -13.63
CA ILE A 732 -3.90 14.50 -13.35
C ILE A 732 -3.65 15.93 -13.83
N HIS A 733 -4.65 16.53 -14.46
CA HIS A 733 -4.62 17.87 -15.00
C HIS A 733 -5.82 18.67 -14.53
N ALA A 734 -5.60 19.96 -14.29
CA ALA A 734 -6.68 20.90 -14.04
C ALA A 734 -6.50 22.13 -14.93
N LEU A 735 -7.60 22.57 -15.54
CA LEU A 735 -7.66 23.71 -16.45
C LEU A 735 -8.74 24.66 -15.95
N SER A 736 -8.42 25.93 -15.72
CA SER A 736 -9.36 26.88 -15.12
C SER A 736 -9.31 28.25 -15.78
N THR A 737 -10.48 28.89 -15.92
CA THR A 737 -10.56 30.31 -16.29
C THR A 737 -10.23 31.24 -15.12
N ARG A 738 -10.04 30.71 -13.91
CA ARG A 738 -9.76 31.52 -12.72
C ARG A 738 -8.40 32.23 -12.88
N PRO A 739 -8.33 33.58 -12.79
CA PRO A 739 -7.11 34.32 -13.15
C PRO A 739 -5.86 33.97 -12.35
N ASP A 740 -6.02 33.62 -11.08
CA ASP A 740 -4.92 33.25 -10.17
C ASP A 740 -4.62 31.74 -10.17
N PHE A 741 -5.31 30.94 -11.00
CA PHE A 741 -5.27 29.49 -10.90
C PHE A 741 -3.86 28.91 -11.01
N THR A 742 -3.02 29.45 -11.91
CA THR A 742 -1.65 28.97 -12.13
C THR A 742 -0.63 29.60 -11.17
N GLN A 743 -1.07 30.38 -10.19
CA GLN A 743 -0.22 30.99 -9.16
C GLN A 743 -0.12 30.04 -7.96
N VAL A 744 0.88 29.16 -8.00
CA VAL A 744 1.14 28.18 -6.94
C VAL A 744 2.31 28.71 -6.10
N PRO A 745 2.11 29.00 -4.80
CA PRO A 745 3.22 29.41 -3.93
C PRO A 745 4.20 28.25 -3.71
N PRO A 746 5.47 28.53 -3.36
CA PRO A 746 6.39 27.48 -2.92
C PRO A 746 5.85 26.77 -1.68
N LEU A 747 6.31 25.54 -1.46
CA LEU A 747 6.03 24.82 -0.21
C LEU A 747 6.61 25.58 1.00
N PRO A 748 5.98 25.47 2.18
CA PRO A 748 6.51 26.05 3.40
C PRO A 748 7.83 25.40 3.79
N ILE A 749 8.64 26.11 4.59
CA ILE A 749 9.86 25.57 5.18
C ILE A 749 9.47 24.48 6.18
N LEU A 750 9.97 23.28 5.94
CA LEU A 750 9.68 22.11 6.77
C LEU A 750 10.60 22.09 8.00
N PRO A 751 10.08 21.67 9.17
CA PRO A 751 10.90 21.56 10.38
C PRO A 751 11.96 20.47 10.16
N PRO A 752 13.25 20.76 10.40
CA PRO A 752 14.29 19.75 10.30
C PRO A 752 14.04 18.65 11.33
N ARG A 753 14.47 17.43 11.02
CA ARG A 753 14.53 16.35 12.00
C ARG A 753 15.68 16.64 12.98
N ASP A 754 15.49 16.36 14.26
CA ASP A 754 16.60 16.37 15.20
C ASP A 754 17.59 15.27 14.80
N GLU A 755 18.78 15.67 14.33
CA GLU A 755 19.84 14.74 13.98
C GLU A 755 20.64 14.33 15.24
N PRO A 756 21.16 13.09 15.30
CA PRO A 756 22.19 12.73 16.25
C PRO A 756 23.37 13.71 16.17
N GLU A 757 23.99 14.04 17.30
CA GLU A 757 25.19 14.87 17.29
C GLU A 757 26.38 14.05 16.79
N TYR A 758 27.12 14.60 15.81
CA TYR A 758 28.32 13.98 15.27
C TYR A 758 29.55 14.81 15.65
N ALA A 759 30.49 14.21 16.37
CA ALA A 759 31.72 14.87 16.79
C ALA A 759 32.96 14.05 16.42
N ALA A 760 33.92 14.68 15.74
CA ALA A 760 35.26 14.11 15.58
C ALA A 760 36.12 14.45 16.80
N ARG A 761 36.80 13.46 17.39
CA ARG A 761 37.68 13.64 18.55
C ARG A 761 38.96 12.83 18.45
N LYS A 762 39.97 13.23 19.22
CA LYS A 762 41.21 12.45 19.40
C LYS A 762 41.25 11.84 20.78
N ALA A 763 41.33 10.51 20.85
CA ALA A 763 41.47 9.77 22.11
C ALA A 763 42.61 8.76 22.00
N ALA A 764 43.48 8.73 23.02
CA ALA A 764 44.66 7.86 23.07
C ALA A 764 45.52 7.87 21.78
N GLY A 765 45.63 9.02 21.11
CA GLY A 765 46.42 9.19 19.89
C GLY A 765 45.77 8.69 18.60
N ARG A 766 44.49 8.30 18.61
CA ARG A 766 43.71 7.88 17.44
C ARG A 766 42.57 8.86 17.17
N ASP A 767 42.24 9.05 15.90
CA ASP A 767 41.03 9.76 15.50
C ASP A 767 39.81 8.85 15.74
N GLU A 768 38.76 9.40 16.33
CA GLU A 768 37.49 8.75 16.61
C GLU A 768 36.34 9.65 16.14
N GLU A 769 35.25 9.04 15.67
CA GLU A 769 33.96 9.72 15.50
C GLU A 769 33.01 9.28 16.62
N ALA A 770 32.30 10.24 17.21
CA ALA A 770 31.24 9.99 18.18
C ALA A 770 29.90 10.37 17.56
N THR A 771 28.95 9.45 17.61
CA THR A 771 27.54 9.67 17.28
C THR A 771 26.75 9.63 18.57
N THR A 772 26.17 10.76 18.97
CA THR A 772 25.38 10.87 20.21
C THR A 772 23.91 11.01 19.85
N MET A 773 23.11 10.09 20.35
CA MET A 773 21.66 10.11 20.23
C MET A 773 21.06 10.64 21.53
N HIS A 774 20.33 11.74 21.43
CA HIS A 774 19.51 12.29 22.51
C HIS A 774 18.06 11.87 22.29
N PHE A 775 17.36 11.38 23.33
CA PHE A 775 15.94 10.99 23.20
C PHE A 775 14.97 12.20 23.26
N ASN A 776 15.43 13.37 22.80
CA ASN A 776 14.69 14.63 22.85
C ASN A 776 13.57 14.72 21.80
N ALA A 777 13.65 13.93 20.73
CA ALA A 777 12.60 13.71 19.74
C ALA A 777 11.96 12.32 19.87
N ASP A 778 10.78 12.14 19.29
CA ASP A 778 10.13 10.83 19.20
C ASP A 778 10.80 10.03 18.07
N TYR A 779 11.28 8.82 18.40
CA TYR A 779 11.88 7.89 17.44
C TYR A 779 10.89 6.76 17.14
N ASP A 780 10.83 6.34 15.87
CA ASP A 780 9.99 5.23 15.44
C ASP A 780 10.71 3.91 15.75
N TRP A 781 10.27 3.25 16.82
CA TRP A 781 10.87 2.01 17.29
C TRP A 781 10.16 0.81 16.68
N ARG A 782 10.91 -0.02 15.96
CA ARG A 782 10.40 -1.31 15.48
C ARG A 782 10.65 -2.37 16.53
N VAL A 783 9.57 -3.01 17.01
CA VAL A 783 9.66 -4.09 18.00
C VAL A 783 9.57 -5.44 17.31
N TRP A 784 10.62 -6.25 17.42
CA TRP A 784 10.66 -7.62 16.87
C TRP A 784 10.63 -8.64 18.01
N GLN A 785 9.74 -9.63 17.87
CA GLN A 785 9.54 -10.77 18.80
C GLN A 785 9.36 -10.36 20.27
N SER A 786 8.12 -10.14 20.71
CA SER A 786 7.75 -10.12 22.13
C SER A 786 6.99 -11.40 22.45
N THR A 787 7.53 -12.29 23.29
CA THR A 787 6.76 -13.44 23.81
C THR A 787 5.74 -13.04 24.89
N ALA A 788 5.75 -11.79 25.34
CA ALA A 788 4.81 -11.28 26.34
C ALA A 788 4.06 -10.02 25.87
N GLY A 789 2.87 -9.79 26.42
CA GLY A 789 2.04 -8.64 26.11
C GLY A 789 2.64 -7.29 26.54
N HIS A 790 2.28 -6.22 25.84
CA HIS A 790 2.43 -4.81 26.24
C HIS A 790 3.85 -4.30 26.55
N THR A 791 4.80 -4.43 25.62
CA THR A 791 5.99 -3.57 25.63
C THR A 791 5.65 -2.21 25.02
N ALA A 792 5.93 -1.12 25.74
CA ALA A 792 5.74 0.24 25.26
C ALA A 792 7.01 1.07 25.40
N PHE A 793 7.35 1.79 24.32
CA PHE A 793 8.41 2.78 24.28
C PHE A 793 7.79 4.17 24.38
N THR A 794 8.24 4.96 25.35
CA THR A 794 7.85 6.36 25.50
C THR A 794 9.04 7.14 26.02
N THR A 795 9.00 8.46 25.94
CA THR A 795 9.97 9.27 26.67
C THR A 795 9.48 9.55 28.10
N ALA A 796 10.39 9.70 29.06
CA ALA A 796 10.07 10.16 30.41
C ALA A 796 10.84 11.42 30.82
N THR A 797 10.38 12.07 31.90
CA THR A 797 10.94 13.31 32.48
C THR A 797 11.77 13.09 33.75
N ASP A 798 11.86 11.85 34.25
CA ASP A 798 12.84 11.49 35.29
C ASP A 798 14.15 11.11 34.60
N GLN A 799 15.19 11.92 34.77
CA GLN A 799 16.34 11.98 33.84
C GLN A 799 17.67 11.90 34.58
N ALA A 800 18.74 11.42 33.92
CA ALA A 800 20.10 11.54 34.45
C ALA A 800 20.70 12.92 34.16
N ASP A 801 20.34 13.50 33.01
CA ASP A 801 20.56 14.91 32.70
C ASP A 801 19.21 15.67 32.65
N PRO A 802 18.98 16.69 33.51
CA PRO A 802 17.74 17.47 33.51
C PRO A 802 17.40 18.18 32.18
N ALA A 803 18.35 18.25 31.24
CA ALA A 803 18.13 18.82 29.91
C ALA A 803 17.61 17.80 28.88
N ASN A 804 17.66 16.49 29.15
CA ASN A 804 17.41 15.43 28.17
C ASN A 804 16.21 14.56 28.53
N ARG A 805 15.31 14.29 27.59
CA ARG A 805 14.31 13.22 27.71
C ARG A 805 15.02 11.86 27.71
N VAL A 806 14.46 10.88 28.42
CA VAL A 806 14.97 9.49 28.46
C VAL A 806 14.05 8.53 27.72
N LEU A 807 14.58 7.49 27.10
CA LEU A 807 13.82 6.36 26.59
C LEU A 807 13.33 5.49 27.74
N ARG A 808 12.02 5.33 27.87
CA ARG A 808 11.37 4.45 28.85
C ARG A 808 10.93 3.17 28.16
N ILE A 809 11.38 2.03 28.70
CA ILE A 809 11.02 0.69 28.22
C ILE A 809 10.20 0.02 29.32
N ALA A 810 8.89 -0.10 29.11
CA ALA A 810 8.02 -0.90 29.97
C ALA A 810 8.05 -2.36 29.48
N TYR A 811 8.27 -3.30 30.40
CA TYR A 811 8.25 -4.73 30.12
C TYR A 811 7.27 -5.44 31.04
N ASP A 812 6.71 -6.55 30.56
CA ASP A 812 5.85 -7.47 31.32
C ASP A 812 6.23 -8.89 30.93
N PHE A 813 7.09 -9.54 31.71
CA PHE A 813 7.49 -10.93 31.45
C PHE A 813 6.48 -11.87 32.11
N ILE A 814 5.90 -12.79 31.33
CA ILE A 814 4.86 -13.74 31.75
C ILE A 814 5.41 -15.14 32.02
N GLY A 815 6.67 -15.38 31.66
CA GLY A 815 7.35 -16.67 31.77
C GLY A 815 6.89 -17.65 30.68
N VAL A 816 7.81 -18.50 30.24
CA VAL A 816 7.62 -19.45 29.14
C VAL A 816 7.79 -20.90 29.62
N ARG A 817 7.28 -21.88 28.87
CA ARG A 817 7.36 -23.31 29.25
C ARG A 817 8.80 -23.81 29.25
N LEU A 818 9.08 -24.86 30.05
CA LEU A 818 10.32 -25.63 29.95
C LEU A 818 10.60 -26.00 28.48
N ASN A 819 11.79 -25.65 28.00
CA ASN A 819 12.28 -25.78 26.60
C ASN A 819 11.96 -24.61 25.64
N GLN A 820 11.44 -23.49 26.12
CA GLN A 820 11.29 -22.26 25.33
C GLN A 820 12.40 -21.25 25.65
N ARG A 821 12.75 -20.39 24.68
CA ARG A 821 13.77 -19.34 24.88
C ARG A 821 13.26 -18.32 25.91
N PRO A 822 14.13 -17.75 26.77
CA PRO A 822 13.75 -16.64 27.64
C PRO A 822 13.10 -15.51 26.84
N GLU A 823 12.14 -14.83 27.44
CA GLU A 823 11.46 -13.73 26.76
C GLU A 823 12.42 -12.59 26.49
N HIS A 824 12.36 -12.03 25.28
CA HIS A 824 13.17 -10.88 24.90
C HIS A 824 12.34 -9.81 24.19
N VAL A 825 12.87 -8.59 24.17
CA VAL A 825 12.32 -7.44 23.46
C VAL A 825 13.44 -6.87 22.62
N VAL A 826 13.32 -6.91 21.29
CA VAL A 826 14.23 -6.21 20.37
C VAL A 826 13.54 -4.93 19.91
N ALA A 827 14.17 -3.78 20.14
CA ALA A 827 13.68 -2.52 19.58
C ALA A 827 14.81 -1.74 18.93
N HIS A 828 14.60 -1.26 17.71
CA HIS A 828 15.60 -0.48 16.98
C HIS A 828 15.00 0.75 16.28
N THR A 829 15.85 1.73 16.02
CA THR A 829 15.57 2.96 15.24
C THR A 829 16.64 3.12 14.17
N ASP A 830 16.32 3.89 13.12
CA ASP A 830 17.30 4.27 12.11
C ASP A 830 18.28 5.31 12.71
N LEU A 831 19.56 4.94 12.77
CA LEU A 831 20.67 5.75 13.27
C LEU A 831 21.86 5.53 12.34
N ILE A 832 22.39 6.60 11.76
CA ILE A 832 23.60 6.50 10.94
C ILE A 832 24.82 6.50 11.85
N VAL A 833 25.50 5.37 11.97
CA VAL A 833 26.81 5.27 12.61
C VAL A 833 27.89 5.28 11.54
N ARG A 834 28.73 6.32 11.59
CA ARG A 834 29.79 6.54 10.61
C ARG A 834 31.02 5.72 10.99
N GLY A 835 31.54 4.96 10.03
CA GLY A 835 32.70 4.09 10.24
C GLY A 835 32.42 2.91 11.18
N ARG A 836 33.48 2.20 11.58
CA ARG A 836 33.38 0.96 12.36
C ARG A 836 33.19 1.24 13.85
N PRO A 837 32.09 0.81 14.50
CA PRO A 837 31.90 0.95 15.94
C PRO A 837 33.04 0.30 16.73
N LEU A 838 33.51 1.02 17.73
CA LEU A 838 34.55 0.64 18.69
C LEU A 838 33.98 0.45 20.09
N ARG A 839 32.97 1.24 20.48
CA ARG A 839 32.28 1.11 21.77
C ARG A 839 30.93 1.80 21.75
N VAL A 840 30.05 1.36 22.65
CA VAL A 840 28.76 1.98 22.95
C VAL A 840 28.74 2.36 24.42
N ALA A 841 28.30 3.58 24.72
CA ALA A 841 28.07 4.05 26.07
C ALA A 841 26.64 4.58 26.21
N TYR A 842 26.01 4.32 27.35
CA TYR A 842 24.68 4.85 27.69
C TYR A 842 24.52 4.97 29.21
N ARG A 843 23.54 5.74 29.67
CA ARG A 843 23.13 5.72 31.08
C ARG A 843 21.83 4.94 31.21
N LEU A 844 21.76 4.09 32.22
CA LEU A 844 20.65 3.19 32.46
C LEU A 844 20.16 3.32 33.91
N LEU A 845 18.88 3.59 34.10
CA LEU A 845 18.20 3.49 35.38
C LEU A 845 17.81 2.02 35.60
N GLY A 846 18.50 1.37 36.53
CA GLY A 846 18.25 -0.04 36.86
C GLY A 846 17.10 -0.21 37.86
N ASP A 847 16.44 -1.37 37.79
CA ASP A 847 15.34 -1.78 38.66
C ASP A 847 15.70 -2.95 39.60
N ALA A 848 16.96 -3.39 39.58
CA ALA A 848 17.51 -4.51 40.34
C ALA A 848 16.82 -5.88 40.15
N GLN A 849 16.09 -6.08 39.05
CA GLN A 849 15.37 -7.34 38.81
C GLN A 849 16.20 -8.41 38.08
N GLY A 850 17.46 -8.11 37.72
CA GLY A 850 18.40 -9.08 37.15
C GLY A 850 18.24 -9.31 35.64
N HIS A 851 17.44 -8.49 34.95
CA HIS A 851 17.27 -8.54 33.50
C HIS A 851 18.59 -8.36 32.76
N ARG A 852 18.69 -8.92 31.56
CA ARG A 852 19.90 -8.82 30.73
C ARG A 852 19.65 -7.86 29.57
N LEU A 853 20.43 -6.79 29.47
CA LEU A 853 20.39 -5.84 28.36
C LEU A 853 21.61 -6.02 27.44
N THR A 854 21.37 -6.04 26.13
CA THR A 854 22.40 -5.88 25.09
C THR A 854 21.91 -4.91 24.01
N PHE A 855 22.72 -4.66 22.99
CA PHE A 855 22.40 -3.76 21.88
C PHE A 855 22.58 -4.45 20.53
N VAL A 856 21.90 -3.90 19.52
CA VAL A 856 21.97 -4.34 18.12
C VAL A 856 22.34 -3.18 17.21
N PHE A 857 23.05 -3.49 16.14
CA PHE A 857 23.21 -2.61 14.98
C PHE A 857 22.48 -3.19 13.78
N LEU A 858 21.96 -2.30 12.93
CA LEU A 858 21.50 -2.65 11.60
C LEU A 858 22.47 -2.07 10.59
N ASP A 859 22.88 -2.88 9.63
CA ASP A 859 23.69 -2.38 8.53
C ASP A 859 22.85 -1.79 7.40
N SER A 860 23.51 -1.35 6.33
CA SER A 860 22.84 -0.73 5.19
C SER A 860 21.99 -1.68 4.34
N LYS A 861 22.09 -3.00 4.53
CA LYS A 861 21.27 -4.03 3.86
C LYS A 861 20.17 -4.60 4.76
N GLY A 862 20.12 -4.18 6.02
CA GLY A 862 19.10 -4.60 6.99
C GLY A 862 19.51 -5.82 7.82
N GLU A 863 20.77 -6.24 7.78
CA GLU A 863 21.28 -7.29 8.66
C GLU A 863 21.39 -6.79 10.10
N VAL A 864 20.99 -7.64 11.06
CA VAL A 864 21.00 -7.31 12.49
C VAL A 864 22.20 -7.95 13.17
N PHE A 865 23.02 -7.14 13.83
CA PHE A 865 24.23 -7.56 14.53
C PHE A 865 24.07 -7.32 16.02
N GLN A 866 23.87 -8.39 16.79
CA GLN A 866 23.66 -8.32 18.23
C GLN A 866 24.97 -8.51 19.00
N HIS A 867 25.27 -7.60 19.92
CA HIS A 867 26.43 -7.75 20.78
C HIS A 867 26.28 -8.97 21.72
N GLN A 868 27.34 -9.79 21.80
CA GLN A 868 27.30 -11.06 22.56
C GLN A 868 27.32 -10.86 24.07
N ASP A 869 27.93 -9.78 24.56
CA ASP A 869 27.91 -9.48 25.99
C ASP A 869 26.59 -8.86 26.41
N HIS A 870 26.07 -9.36 27.54
CA HIS A 870 24.91 -8.81 28.20
C HIS A 870 25.30 -8.08 29.50
N VAL A 871 24.48 -7.10 29.89
CA VAL A 871 24.58 -6.40 31.17
C VAL A 871 23.41 -6.86 32.04
N ALA A 872 23.71 -7.53 33.16
CA ALA A 872 22.71 -7.89 34.15
C ALA A 872 22.34 -6.65 34.98
N ILE A 873 21.06 -6.30 35.04
CA ILE A 873 20.52 -5.13 35.74
C ILE A 873 20.18 -5.53 37.19
N ASP A 874 21.21 -5.69 38.00
CA ASP A 874 21.14 -6.08 39.42
C ASP A 874 21.25 -4.89 40.39
N TRP A 875 21.14 -3.67 39.88
CA TRP A 875 21.25 -2.43 40.66
C TRP A 875 19.98 -1.56 40.55
N THR A 876 19.81 -0.67 41.52
CA THR A 876 18.83 0.42 41.47
C THR A 876 19.52 1.75 41.19
N GLY A 877 18.84 2.67 40.51
CA GLY A 877 19.39 4.01 40.22
C GLY A 877 20.18 4.10 38.91
N TRP A 878 20.57 5.33 38.55
CA TRP A 878 21.27 5.63 37.31
C TRP A 878 22.71 5.12 37.35
N ARG A 879 23.11 4.42 36.29
CA ARG A 879 24.48 3.93 36.10
C ARG A 879 24.91 4.16 34.66
N ARG A 880 26.13 4.68 34.46
CA ARG A 880 26.76 4.69 33.14
C ARG A 880 27.28 3.30 32.82
N VAL A 881 26.89 2.80 31.66
CA VAL A 881 27.31 1.52 31.10
C VAL A 881 28.14 1.82 29.85
N GLU A 882 29.26 1.14 29.71
CA GLU A 882 30.13 1.24 28.54
C GLU A 882 30.57 -0.16 28.11
N LYS A 883 30.49 -0.43 26.81
CA LYS A 883 30.82 -1.73 26.21
C LYS A 883 31.70 -1.52 24.99
N ALA A 884 32.89 -2.13 25.02
CA ALA A 884 33.80 -2.17 23.89
C ALA A 884 33.31 -3.16 22.82
N ILE A 885 33.66 -2.90 21.57
CA ILE A 885 33.37 -3.74 20.40
C ILE A 885 34.71 -4.11 19.76
N ASP A 886 35.39 -5.08 20.36
CA ASP A 886 36.71 -5.53 19.88
C ASP A 886 36.56 -6.36 18.59
N THR A 887 35.50 -7.17 18.52
CA THR A 887 35.08 -7.94 17.35
C THR A 887 33.64 -7.58 17.01
N PHE A 888 33.37 -7.27 15.74
CA PHE A 888 32.00 -7.02 15.32
C PHE A 888 31.22 -8.35 15.43
N PRO A 889 30.05 -8.37 16.09
CA PRO A 889 29.35 -9.60 16.39
C PRO A 889 28.88 -10.33 15.13
N GLU A 890 28.71 -11.66 15.21
CA GLU A 890 28.04 -12.44 14.16
C GLU A 890 26.55 -12.06 14.11
N GLY A 891 26.02 -11.84 12.91
CA GLY A 891 24.64 -11.42 12.70
C GLY A 891 23.60 -12.44 13.18
N TRP A 892 22.41 -11.97 13.55
CA TRP A 892 21.26 -12.81 13.81
C TRP A 892 20.52 -13.11 12.50
N GLY A 893 20.36 -14.40 12.20
CA GLY A 893 19.51 -14.87 11.11
C GLY A 893 20.22 -14.96 9.76
N ASN A 894 19.96 -16.05 9.03
CA ASN A 894 20.46 -16.27 7.67
C ASN A 894 19.66 -15.45 6.63
N TRP A 895 19.17 -14.26 6.98
CA TRP A 895 18.34 -13.46 6.09
C TRP A 895 19.25 -12.53 5.28
N ASN A 896 19.77 -13.09 4.19
CA ASN A 896 20.27 -12.38 3.01
C ASN A 896 21.56 -11.52 3.11
N GLY A 897 22.45 -11.76 4.06
CA GLY A 897 23.78 -11.14 3.99
C GLY A 897 24.94 -12.04 4.43
N ASP A 898 26.14 -11.49 4.29
CA ASP A 898 27.39 -12.24 4.28
C ASP A 898 28.00 -12.42 5.68
N GLY A 899 27.23 -12.09 6.72
CA GLY A 899 27.67 -12.08 8.11
C GLY A 899 28.71 -11.00 8.40
N LYS A 900 28.87 -10.01 7.52
CA LYS A 900 29.80 -8.89 7.69
C LYS A 900 29.03 -7.56 7.60
N PRO A 901 29.37 -6.58 8.44
CA PRO A 901 28.69 -5.29 8.43
C PRO A 901 28.91 -4.50 7.14
N ASP A 902 27.82 -4.13 6.46
CA ASP A 902 27.83 -3.18 5.35
C ASP A 902 27.67 -1.72 5.83
N TYR A 903 28.75 -0.93 5.72
CA TYR A 903 28.78 0.47 6.16
C TYR A 903 28.15 1.46 5.16
N PRO A 904 27.57 2.58 5.64
CA PRO A 904 27.41 2.96 7.04
C PRO A 904 26.32 2.10 7.71
N LEU A 905 26.49 1.83 9.01
CA LEU A 905 25.40 1.19 9.77
C LEU A 905 24.24 2.17 9.85
N ARG A 906 23.03 1.69 9.59
CA ARG A 906 21.83 2.53 9.46
C ARG A 906 20.83 2.35 10.59
N GLY A 907 21.09 1.48 11.56
CA GLY A 907 20.23 1.35 12.74
C GLY A 907 20.95 0.97 14.02
N PHE A 908 20.30 1.31 15.14
CA PHE A 908 20.74 0.99 16.50
C PHE A 908 19.53 0.57 17.34
N GLY A 909 19.72 -0.39 18.24
CA GLY A 909 18.66 -0.86 19.10
C GLY A 909 19.11 -1.54 20.38
N PHE A 910 18.14 -1.88 21.23
CA PHE A 910 18.33 -2.60 22.48
C PHE A 910 17.63 -3.95 22.45
N VAL A 911 18.23 -4.92 23.16
CA VAL A 911 17.63 -6.23 23.42
C VAL A 911 17.58 -6.45 24.92
N LEU A 912 16.37 -6.46 25.48
CA LEU A 912 16.13 -6.77 26.90
C LEU A 912 15.67 -8.23 27.02
N THR A 913 16.26 -9.01 27.91
CA THR A 913 15.96 -10.44 28.09
C THR A 913 15.71 -10.77 29.56
N ALA A 914 14.69 -11.58 29.84
CA ALA A 914 14.39 -12.07 31.18
C ALA A 914 15.57 -12.85 31.81
N PRO A 915 15.74 -12.82 33.15
CA PRO A 915 16.84 -13.52 33.83
C PRO A 915 16.75 -15.05 33.68
N SER A 916 15.53 -15.61 33.60
CA SER A 916 15.26 -17.03 33.36
C SER A 916 13.97 -17.23 32.56
N THR A 917 13.73 -18.44 32.07
CA THR A 917 12.48 -18.82 31.37
C THR A 917 11.25 -18.76 32.26
N ASP A 918 11.42 -18.99 33.56
CA ASP A 918 10.33 -19.09 34.53
C ASP A 918 10.04 -17.75 35.21
N PHE A 919 10.83 -16.71 34.90
CA PHE A 919 10.69 -15.39 35.48
C PHE A 919 9.36 -14.74 35.06
N LYS A 920 8.63 -14.23 36.06
CA LYS A 920 7.41 -13.45 35.85
C LYS A 920 7.54 -12.12 36.59
N GLY A 921 7.40 -11.02 35.87
CA GLY A 921 7.57 -9.70 36.47
C GLY A 921 7.38 -8.59 35.46
N LYS A 922 6.82 -7.48 35.96
CA LYS A 922 6.62 -6.25 35.19
C LYS A 922 7.44 -5.12 35.79
N GLY A 923 7.88 -4.21 34.94
CA GLY A 923 8.68 -3.08 35.39
C GLY A 923 9.04 -2.12 34.27
N ILE A 924 9.93 -1.20 34.61
CA ILE A 924 10.34 -0.11 33.74
C ILE A 924 11.85 0.06 33.89
N ILE A 925 12.56 0.11 32.77
CA ILE A 925 13.92 0.64 32.71
C ILE A 925 13.93 1.94 31.92
N GLN A 926 14.89 2.81 32.20
CA GLN A 926 15.07 4.07 31.47
C GLN A 926 16.49 4.19 30.96
N ILE A 927 16.63 4.64 29.70
CA ILE A 927 17.90 4.83 29.02
C ILE A 927 18.02 6.31 28.65
N ASP A 928 19.09 6.95 29.09
CA ASP A 928 19.48 8.29 28.66
C ASP A 928 20.58 8.18 27.59
N ASP A 929 20.95 9.31 26.96
CA ASP A 929 21.98 9.50 25.93
C ASP A 929 22.76 8.24 25.50
N VAL A 930 22.63 7.86 24.23
CA VAL A 930 23.45 6.80 23.65
C VAL A 930 24.57 7.40 22.83
N GLU A 931 25.81 7.11 23.21
CA GLU A 931 27.00 7.46 22.44
C GLU A 931 27.55 6.19 21.77
N VAL A 932 27.64 6.20 20.44
CA VAL A 932 28.37 5.21 19.67
C VAL A 932 29.66 5.84 19.17
N VAL A 933 30.79 5.23 19.53
CA VAL A 933 32.12 5.71 19.15
C VAL A 933 32.68 4.77 18.10
N SER A 934 33.17 5.34 17.01
CA SER A 934 33.59 4.61 15.83
C SER A 934 34.99 5.03 15.37
N ALA A 935 35.68 4.13 14.70
CA ALA A 935 36.84 4.48 13.88
C ALA A 935 36.36 5.31 12.68
N PRO A 936 37.15 6.29 12.22
CA PRO A 936 36.82 7.08 11.04
C PRO A 936 36.54 6.17 9.84
N PRO A 937 35.60 6.54 8.95
CA PRO A 937 35.39 5.78 7.73
C PRO A 937 36.69 5.71 6.93
N ALA A 938 37.03 4.53 6.42
CA ALA A 938 38.20 4.37 5.58
C ALA A 938 38.08 5.35 4.40
N THR A 939 38.99 6.31 4.30
CA THR A 939 39.05 7.22 3.15
C THR A 939 39.23 6.38 1.90
N ARG A 940 38.17 6.20 1.10
CA ARG A 940 38.35 5.81 -0.30
C ARG A 940 39.24 6.88 -0.92
N ALA A 941 40.38 6.48 -1.46
CA ALA A 941 41.08 7.29 -2.43
C ALA A 941 40.04 7.73 -3.47
N GLN A 942 39.93 9.05 -3.68
CA GLN A 942 39.01 9.63 -4.64
C GLN A 942 39.21 8.99 -6.03
N PRO A 943 38.15 8.65 -6.77
CA PRO A 943 38.23 8.63 -8.22
C PRO A 943 38.39 10.05 -8.77
#